data_AF-A0A4R6G231-F1
#
_entry.id   AF-A0A4R6G231-F1
#
_cell.length_a   1.000
_cell.length_b   1.000
_cell.length_c   1.000
_cell.angle_alpha   90.00
_cell.angle_beta   90.00
_cell.angle_gamma   90.00
#
_symmetry.space_group_name_H-M   'P 1'
#
loop_
_entity.id
_entity.type
_entity.pdbx_description
1 polymer ?
#
loop_
_entity_poly.entity_id
_entity_poly.type
_entity_poly.pdbx_seq_one_letter_code
_entity_poly.pdbx_strand_id
1 'polypeptide(L)'
;MGRTLRPSRLLAGLAAALIVVAGGAAAAHADDLAIDGDGLTPVSQKALSVSMCAGQPATAQVLIAAHRVGNGSVNIFANGSKVTVGVPSISPGISVGLSKTTIDVPSGWSSLSPNLPESQRVSTDTITATVQISPKQSSGSGSIGFSYAGVNAAGTAVSGPGSLSVGWTIVNCDTTPPTLALPANMTVEATSAAGAPVPFVTSATDVAPLSPAVSCTPSSGSVFGFGTTTVNCQSTDAAGNTAKGSFTVTVEDTIAPAIGQVSDIALEATGPVTTAAWTAPSAWDAVDGSLATTCTPPSGSAFSVGSTQIVCVVADAHGNTGSASFSVTIDDSIAPALLVPTEVIAEATSGAGAAVSYTASASDLVDGSVTPSCTPASGSTFPLGTTTVSCEAKDGAGNASAKSFPIHVRDTTAPELTVPASLSAEATGPLGAAVAFPATADDAVDADVDVVCSPASGSTFVIGETSVTCDATDDAGNRTSRGFVVTVQDTTGPSITVPAAPVMQEATGPEGAVVAYTATASDLVDGPVEVTCVPASGSTFALGTHAVVCDAQDSRGNKAEQAVFSVTVEDTTAPELSVAVDPIVAEATGPDGAVVADFGVGATDVVDGPVGVSCDRAPGSTFALGSTTVNCMATDKVGNLGRTSLDVTVQDTTAPGITWSGGPADGASYPFDHVPAAPSCAATDAVDPAATCAVTGYGTGLGSHTLTATAKDKSGNTATATRSFRVEAWKTGGFYAPVDGNGVWNTVKGGSTVPLKFELFAGSSELTSTSAISSFKTGVVSCASSGALADEIEVTTTGGTTLRYDATAGQFIQNWQTPKSPGTCYKVTMTAKDGTAVSALFKLK
;
A
#
# COMPACT_ATOMS: atom_id res chain seq x y z
N MET A 1 17.54 31.29 -137.04
CA MET A 1 17.10 31.14 -138.45
C MET A 1 15.87 32.00 -138.66
N GLY A 2 15.85 32.83 -139.71
CA GLY A 2 14.70 33.67 -140.06
C GLY A 2 15.09 34.93 -140.82
N ARG A 3 15.39 34.79 -142.12
CA ARG A 3 15.45 35.91 -143.10
C ARG A 3 14.11 36.65 -143.11
N THR A 4 14.08 37.96 -143.34
CA THR A 4 13.41 38.55 -144.53
C THR A 4 13.51 40.09 -144.65
N LEU A 5 13.84 40.50 -145.89
CA LEU A 5 13.35 41.67 -146.65
C LEU A 5 13.82 43.10 -146.29
N ARG A 6 14.82 43.57 -147.06
CA ARG A 6 14.89 44.97 -147.52
C ARG A 6 13.89 45.17 -148.68
N PRO A 7 13.28 46.36 -148.82
CA PRO A 7 12.89 46.90 -150.11
C PRO A 7 13.77 48.10 -150.50
N SER A 8 13.92 48.22 -151.80
CA SER A 8 14.83 49.08 -152.56
C SER A 8 14.07 50.26 -153.19
N ARG A 9 14.79 51.37 -153.42
CA ARG A 9 14.66 52.39 -154.49
C ARG A 9 13.27 52.94 -154.89
N LEU A 10 13.16 54.27 -154.93
CA LEU A 10 12.52 54.98 -156.04
C LEU A 10 13.47 56.05 -156.61
N LEU A 11 14.12 55.72 -157.74
CA LEU A 11 14.54 56.71 -158.74
C LEU A 11 13.30 57.01 -159.61
N ALA A 12 13.07 58.26 -159.98
CA ALA A 12 12.25 58.60 -161.14
C ALA A 12 12.86 59.80 -161.88
N GLY A 13 13.57 59.50 -162.96
CA GLY A 13 13.80 60.45 -164.04
C GLY A 13 12.62 60.43 -165.02
N LEU A 14 12.41 61.54 -165.72
CA LEU A 14 12.01 61.58 -167.12
C LEU A 14 12.16 63.03 -167.60
N ALA A 15 12.93 63.24 -168.67
CA ALA A 15 13.07 64.52 -169.35
C ALA A 15 11.96 64.66 -170.38
N ALA A 16 11.11 65.69 -170.28
CA ALA A 16 10.21 66.05 -171.39
C ALA A 16 11.00 66.93 -172.39
N ALA A 17 10.68 66.91 -173.68
CA ALA A 17 11.25 67.87 -174.63
C ALA A 17 10.15 68.63 -175.38
N LEU A 18 10.39 69.90 -175.70
CA LEU A 18 9.47 70.83 -176.35
C LEU A 18 10.10 71.32 -177.66
N ILE A 19 9.43 71.24 -178.81
CA ILE A 19 10.01 71.65 -180.10
C ILE A 19 9.21 72.82 -180.69
N VAL A 20 9.92 73.82 -181.23
CA VAL A 20 9.35 75.01 -181.87
C VAL A 20 9.39 74.86 -183.40
N VAL A 21 8.25 75.00 -184.09
CA VAL A 21 8.09 74.78 -185.55
C VAL A 21 7.49 76.03 -186.24
N ALA A 22 7.93 76.36 -187.47
CA ALA A 22 7.33 77.45 -188.26
C ALA A 22 7.37 77.21 -189.80
N GLY A 23 6.19 77.22 -190.48
CA GLY A 23 5.97 77.16 -191.93
C GLY A 23 4.93 78.21 -192.44
N GLY A 24 5.12 78.74 -193.66
CA GLY A 24 4.59 80.04 -194.15
C GLY A 24 3.07 80.20 -194.38
N ALA A 25 2.60 81.43 -194.11
CA ALA A 25 1.26 82.03 -194.33
C ALA A 25 0.08 81.43 -193.53
N ALA A 26 -0.29 82.14 -192.46
CA ALA A 26 -1.39 81.93 -191.52
C ALA A 26 -1.25 80.75 -190.54
N ALA A 27 -1.02 81.10 -189.27
CA ALA A 27 -1.07 80.29 -188.04
C ALA A 27 -0.11 79.08 -187.95
N ALA A 28 1.05 79.30 -187.33
CA ALA A 28 1.94 78.25 -186.85
C ALA A 28 1.40 77.63 -185.54
N HIS A 29 1.36 76.30 -185.46
CA HIS A 29 1.21 75.55 -184.21
C HIS A 29 2.58 74.95 -183.83
N ALA A 30 3.02 75.16 -182.59
CA ALA A 30 4.06 74.34 -181.98
C ALA A 30 3.47 72.93 -181.78
N ASP A 31 4.13 71.89 -182.30
CA ASP A 31 3.79 70.52 -181.96
C ASP A 31 4.84 69.98 -180.98
N ASP A 32 4.33 69.44 -179.87
CA ASP A 32 5.08 68.98 -178.72
C ASP A 32 5.66 67.60 -179.02
N LEU A 33 6.84 67.55 -179.64
CA LEU A 33 7.56 66.31 -179.90
C LEU A 33 8.63 66.08 -178.81
N ALA A 34 8.36 65.15 -177.90
CA ALA A 34 9.35 64.62 -176.98
C ALA A 34 10.23 63.58 -177.70
N ILE A 35 11.54 63.62 -177.42
CA ILE A 35 12.51 62.66 -177.94
C ILE A 35 12.70 61.58 -176.87
N ASP A 36 12.64 60.29 -177.23
CA ASP A 36 12.97 59.24 -176.28
C ASP A 36 14.47 59.30 -175.92
N GLY A 37 14.86 58.62 -174.84
CA GLY A 37 16.16 58.78 -174.14
C GLY A 37 17.43 58.50 -174.98
N ASP A 38 17.35 58.42 -176.30
CA ASP A 38 18.47 58.45 -177.25
C ASP A 38 18.66 59.81 -177.96
N GLY A 39 17.74 60.76 -177.78
CA GLY A 39 17.87 62.12 -178.27
C GLY A 39 17.65 62.29 -179.79
N LEU A 40 17.16 61.29 -180.51
CA LEU A 40 16.96 61.39 -181.97
C LEU A 40 15.64 60.82 -182.53
N THR A 41 14.75 60.20 -181.74
CA THR A 41 13.45 59.65 -182.22
C THR A 41 12.21 60.14 -181.44
N PRO A 42 11.14 60.67 -182.08
CA PRO A 42 9.99 61.23 -181.35
C PRO A 42 8.96 60.18 -180.86
N VAL A 43 8.49 60.31 -179.62
CA VAL A 43 7.40 59.49 -179.03
C VAL A 43 6.38 60.39 -178.31
N SER A 44 5.07 60.18 -178.55
CA SER A 44 3.97 61.04 -178.05
C SER A 44 3.68 60.84 -176.55
N GLN A 45 4.09 61.75 -175.65
CA GLN A 45 3.55 61.90 -174.28
C GLN A 45 3.36 63.38 -173.89
N LYS A 46 2.25 63.66 -173.17
CA LYS A 46 1.59 64.98 -173.08
C LYS A 46 1.70 65.71 -171.72
N ALA A 47 2.35 65.16 -170.67
CA ALA A 47 2.46 65.79 -169.31
C ALA A 47 3.59 65.22 -168.40
N LEU A 48 4.06 65.98 -167.39
CA LEU A 48 5.12 65.64 -166.41
C LEU A 48 4.56 65.28 -164.99
N SER A 49 5.00 64.20 -164.31
CA SER A 49 4.47 63.74 -162.98
C SER A 49 5.54 63.41 -161.91
N VAL A 50 5.34 63.76 -160.61
CA VAL A 50 6.37 63.63 -159.50
C VAL A 50 5.79 63.25 -158.10
N SER A 51 6.43 62.37 -157.28
CA SER A 51 5.98 61.98 -155.91
C SER A 51 6.93 62.42 -154.77
N MET A 52 6.43 62.76 -153.56
CA MET A 52 7.23 63.34 -152.45
C MET A 52 6.69 63.06 -151.02
N CYS A 53 7.48 63.31 -149.96
CA CYS A 53 6.99 63.31 -148.56
C CYS A 53 6.40 64.68 -148.18
N ALA A 54 5.47 64.72 -147.21
CA ALA A 54 4.81 65.95 -146.80
C ALA A 54 5.83 67.04 -146.38
N GLY A 55 5.86 68.17 -147.09
CA GLY A 55 6.68 69.34 -146.74
C GLY A 55 8.08 69.44 -147.36
N GLN A 56 8.44 68.62 -148.37
CA GLN A 56 9.73 68.69 -149.08
C GLN A 56 9.55 69.02 -150.59
N PRO A 57 10.45 69.81 -151.26
CA PRO A 57 10.32 70.19 -152.68
C PRO A 57 10.81 69.10 -153.66
N ALA A 58 10.40 69.18 -154.94
CA ALA A 58 10.84 68.24 -155.99
C ALA A 58 11.21 68.95 -157.32
N THR A 59 12.13 68.36 -158.11
CA THR A 59 12.73 68.97 -159.34
C THR A 59 12.72 68.01 -160.53
N ALA A 60 12.50 68.53 -161.75
CA ALA A 60 12.60 67.82 -163.03
C ALA A 60 13.21 68.69 -164.15
N GLN A 61 13.76 68.11 -165.22
CA GLN A 61 14.37 68.85 -166.34
C GLN A 61 13.66 68.58 -167.68
N VAL A 62 13.61 69.58 -168.56
CA VAL A 62 12.93 69.56 -169.86
C VAL A 62 13.85 70.17 -170.93
N LEU A 63 13.98 69.63 -172.15
CA LEU A 63 14.80 70.21 -173.23
C LEU A 63 13.93 70.93 -174.30
N ILE A 64 14.44 71.98 -174.96
CA ILE A 64 13.72 72.78 -175.97
C ILE A 64 14.58 72.96 -177.23
N ALA A 65 14.05 72.69 -178.43
CA ALA A 65 14.79 72.77 -179.71
C ALA A 65 13.96 73.42 -180.86
N ALA A 66 14.60 73.85 -181.96
CA ALA A 66 13.93 74.42 -183.14
C ALA A 66 13.93 73.43 -184.34
N HIS A 67 12.87 73.35 -185.13
CA HIS A 67 12.72 72.34 -186.19
C HIS A 67 12.29 72.90 -187.57
N ARG A 68 12.87 72.36 -188.66
CA ARG A 68 12.60 72.72 -190.07
C ARG A 68 11.57 71.79 -190.71
N VAL A 69 10.51 72.36 -191.32
CA VAL A 69 9.49 71.60 -192.08
C VAL A 69 9.80 71.65 -193.59
N GLY A 70 9.72 70.53 -194.32
CA GLY A 70 10.13 70.45 -195.73
C GLY A 70 8.99 70.23 -196.72
N ASN A 71 8.80 71.14 -197.67
CA ASN A 71 8.61 70.92 -199.13
C ASN A 71 8.11 72.22 -199.79
N GLY A 72 9.04 73.02 -200.33
CA GLY A 72 8.73 74.26 -201.04
C GLY A 72 9.39 75.49 -200.43
N SER A 73 10.66 75.69 -200.77
CA SER A 73 11.46 76.94 -200.87
C SER A 73 11.33 78.12 -199.89
N VAL A 74 10.63 78.07 -198.75
CA VAL A 74 10.64 79.19 -197.78
C VAL A 74 10.74 78.70 -196.33
N ASN A 75 11.97 78.63 -195.82
CA ASN A 75 12.23 78.45 -194.38
C ASN A 75 11.79 79.74 -193.65
N ILE A 76 10.96 79.63 -192.60
CA ILE A 76 10.45 80.81 -191.90
C ILE A 76 11.56 81.55 -191.17
N PHE A 77 12.56 80.87 -190.62
CA PHE A 77 13.70 81.55 -190.03
C PHE A 77 14.85 81.61 -191.03
N ALA A 78 15.50 82.77 -191.13
CA ALA A 78 16.65 82.94 -192.00
C ALA A 78 17.75 81.94 -191.60
N ASN A 79 18.39 81.36 -192.59
CA ASN A 79 19.52 80.47 -192.39
C ASN A 79 20.62 81.21 -191.60
N GLY A 80 21.14 80.62 -190.52
CA GLY A 80 22.10 81.28 -189.63
C GLY A 80 21.52 82.33 -188.67
N SER A 81 20.18 82.49 -188.60
CA SER A 81 19.54 83.39 -187.63
C SER A 81 19.43 82.78 -186.23
N LYS A 82 19.00 83.57 -185.25
CA LYS A 82 18.73 83.12 -183.88
C LYS A 82 17.23 83.11 -183.61
N VAL A 83 16.74 82.04 -182.99
CA VAL A 83 15.37 81.96 -182.44
C VAL A 83 15.45 82.19 -180.94
N THR A 84 14.81 83.24 -180.44
CA THR A 84 14.70 83.50 -179.01
C THR A 84 13.49 82.78 -178.44
N VAL A 85 13.63 82.07 -177.32
CA VAL A 85 12.57 81.41 -176.55
C VAL A 85 12.44 82.05 -175.17
N GLY A 86 11.20 82.33 -174.76
CA GLY A 86 10.84 82.86 -173.45
C GLY A 86 9.74 82.04 -172.78
N VAL A 87 9.53 82.26 -171.49
CA VAL A 87 8.48 81.62 -170.68
C VAL A 87 7.51 82.70 -170.20
N PRO A 88 6.49 83.09 -170.99
CA PRO A 88 5.61 84.19 -170.63
C PRO A 88 4.66 83.87 -169.46
N SER A 89 4.44 82.60 -169.09
CA SER A 89 3.54 82.25 -167.97
C SER A 89 3.89 80.93 -167.29
N ILE A 90 3.72 80.88 -165.96
CA ILE A 90 3.88 79.67 -165.12
C ILE A 90 2.78 79.63 -164.06
N SER A 91 2.24 78.44 -163.79
CA SER A 91 1.26 78.26 -162.71
C SER A 91 1.89 78.48 -161.33
N PRO A 92 1.17 79.06 -160.35
CA PRO A 92 1.71 79.31 -159.01
C PRO A 92 2.24 78.06 -158.32
N GLY A 93 3.44 78.13 -157.74
CA GLY A 93 4.11 77.01 -157.06
C GLY A 93 4.96 76.12 -157.96
N ILE A 94 4.99 76.41 -159.27
CA ILE A 94 5.96 75.88 -160.22
C ILE A 94 6.92 77.02 -160.56
N SER A 95 8.23 76.75 -160.54
CA SER A 95 9.25 77.67 -161.02
C SER A 95 10.05 77.02 -162.14
N VAL A 96 10.34 77.80 -163.19
CA VAL A 96 11.06 77.31 -164.37
C VAL A 96 12.27 78.20 -164.63
N GLY A 97 13.44 77.59 -164.74
CA GLY A 97 14.67 78.27 -165.17
C GLY A 97 15.14 77.74 -166.52
N LEU A 98 15.36 78.63 -167.49
CA LEU A 98 15.96 78.28 -168.78
C LEU A 98 17.49 78.39 -168.72
N SER A 99 18.20 77.42 -169.29
CA SER A 99 19.67 77.43 -169.34
C SER A 99 20.24 78.50 -170.27
N LYS A 100 19.48 78.89 -171.31
CA LYS A 100 19.73 80.02 -172.22
C LYS A 100 18.42 80.39 -172.92
N THR A 101 18.37 81.51 -173.63
CA THR A 101 17.13 82.01 -174.26
C THR A 101 17.18 82.05 -175.78
N THR A 102 18.28 81.69 -176.43
CA THR A 102 18.37 81.64 -177.90
C THR A 102 18.83 80.29 -178.38
N ILE A 103 18.28 79.87 -179.51
CA ILE A 103 18.67 78.70 -180.28
C ILE A 103 19.21 79.20 -181.61
N ASP A 104 20.43 78.78 -181.96
CA ASP A 104 21.04 79.13 -183.24
C ASP A 104 20.49 78.22 -184.36
N VAL A 105 19.98 78.82 -185.43
CA VAL A 105 19.52 78.10 -186.61
C VAL A 105 20.74 77.72 -187.47
N PRO A 106 21.00 76.42 -187.74
CA PRO A 106 22.23 75.97 -188.37
C PRO A 106 22.47 76.57 -189.78
N SER A 107 23.72 76.99 -190.07
CA SER A 107 24.12 77.50 -191.39
C SER A 107 24.14 76.37 -192.44
N GLY A 108 23.37 76.54 -193.51
CA GLY A 108 23.29 75.59 -194.64
C GLY A 108 21.87 75.11 -194.90
N TRP A 109 20.90 75.48 -194.05
CA TRP A 109 19.49 75.17 -194.25
C TRP A 109 18.90 75.71 -195.59
N SER A 110 19.62 76.56 -196.34
CA SER A 110 19.22 77.05 -197.68
C SER A 110 19.66 76.19 -198.87
N SER A 111 20.69 75.33 -198.75
CA SER A 111 21.26 74.56 -199.89
C SER A 111 20.98 73.06 -199.84
N LEU A 112 20.20 72.60 -198.85
CA LEU A 112 19.97 71.18 -198.62
C LEU A 112 18.69 70.70 -199.29
N SER A 113 18.80 69.57 -200.00
CA SER A 113 17.76 68.88 -200.79
C SER A 113 16.43 68.69 -200.02
N PRO A 114 15.26 68.64 -200.70
CA PRO A 114 13.94 68.55 -200.03
C PRO A 114 13.71 67.30 -199.14
N ASN A 115 14.54 66.26 -199.25
CA ASN A 115 14.31 64.95 -198.63
C ASN A 115 15.34 64.58 -197.54
N LEU A 116 15.60 65.45 -196.56
CA LEU A 116 16.53 65.17 -195.45
C LEU A 116 15.97 64.19 -194.39
N PRO A 117 16.82 63.40 -193.70
CA PRO A 117 16.44 62.66 -192.49
C PRO A 117 16.01 63.58 -191.33
N GLU A 118 15.05 63.14 -190.49
CA GLU A 118 14.45 63.94 -189.39
C GLU A 118 15.49 64.49 -188.40
N SER A 119 16.53 63.71 -188.09
CA SER A 119 17.63 64.14 -187.20
C SER A 119 18.44 65.33 -187.72
N GLN A 120 18.38 65.63 -189.02
CA GLN A 120 19.01 66.81 -189.63
C GLN A 120 18.05 67.99 -189.78
N ARG A 121 16.79 67.85 -189.33
CA ARG A 121 15.76 68.89 -189.36
C ARG A 121 15.59 69.63 -188.03
N VAL A 122 16.07 69.07 -186.91
CA VAL A 122 16.07 69.71 -185.58
C VAL A 122 17.40 70.42 -185.33
N SER A 123 17.40 71.57 -184.65
CA SER A 123 18.62 72.25 -184.21
C SER A 123 19.38 71.38 -183.21
N THR A 124 20.69 71.24 -183.42
CA THR A 124 21.58 70.62 -182.42
C THR A 124 21.77 71.51 -181.19
N ASP A 125 21.53 72.81 -181.35
CA ASP A 125 21.50 73.76 -180.24
C ASP A 125 20.14 73.70 -179.53
N THR A 126 20.12 73.37 -178.23
CA THR A 126 18.89 73.21 -177.42
C THR A 126 18.96 73.99 -176.10
N ILE A 127 17.82 74.32 -175.52
CA ILE A 127 17.68 74.97 -174.20
C ILE A 127 17.21 73.92 -173.18
N THR A 128 17.77 73.88 -171.98
CA THR A 128 17.27 73.03 -170.89
C THR A 128 16.47 73.89 -169.91
N ALA A 129 15.18 73.61 -169.76
CA ALA A 129 14.29 74.17 -168.76
C ALA A 129 14.25 73.27 -167.51
N THR A 130 14.70 73.77 -166.36
CA THR A 130 14.55 73.07 -165.07
C THR A 130 13.27 73.51 -164.38
N VAL A 131 12.38 72.56 -164.08
CA VAL A 131 11.07 72.75 -163.44
C VAL A 131 11.16 72.30 -161.99
N GLN A 132 10.87 73.21 -161.05
CA GLN A 132 10.77 72.90 -159.62
C GLN A 132 9.35 73.09 -159.09
N ILE A 133 8.90 72.16 -158.26
CA ILE A 133 7.62 72.20 -157.55
C ILE A 133 7.91 72.51 -156.08
N SER A 134 7.39 73.63 -155.60
CA SER A 134 7.54 74.04 -154.21
C SER A 134 6.76 73.11 -153.26
N PRO A 135 7.18 72.94 -151.99
CA PRO A 135 6.58 71.95 -151.08
C PRO A 135 5.08 72.20 -150.89
N LYS A 136 4.26 71.21 -151.23
CA LYS A 136 2.80 71.23 -151.03
C LYS A 136 2.43 70.11 -150.06
N GLN A 137 1.48 70.37 -149.17
CA GLN A 137 1.02 69.37 -148.19
C GLN A 137 -0.04 68.40 -148.75
N SER A 138 -0.43 68.57 -150.02
CA SER A 138 -1.40 67.71 -150.70
C SER A 138 -1.09 67.58 -152.20
N SER A 139 -1.55 66.48 -152.80
CA SER A 139 -1.44 66.16 -154.23
C SER A 139 -2.11 67.22 -155.14
N GLY A 140 -1.61 67.47 -156.36
CA GLY A 140 -2.14 68.53 -157.27
C GLY A 140 -1.56 68.55 -158.71
N SER A 141 -1.94 69.56 -159.53
CA SER A 141 -1.51 69.75 -160.96
C SER A 141 -1.42 71.23 -161.43
N GLY A 142 -0.67 71.55 -162.52
CA GLY A 142 -0.49 72.89 -163.12
C GLY A 142 0.13 72.92 -164.56
N SER A 143 0.42 74.10 -165.15
CA SER A 143 1.01 74.27 -166.51
C SER A 143 2.04 75.41 -166.67
N ILE A 144 2.86 75.34 -167.74
CA ILE A 144 3.94 76.26 -168.14
C ILE A 144 3.71 76.70 -169.60
N GLY A 145 3.73 78.02 -169.90
CA GLY A 145 3.61 78.56 -171.27
C GLY A 145 4.94 79.09 -171.81
N PHE A 146 5.22 78.87 -173.09
CA PHE A 146 6.43 79.27 -173.82
C PHE A 146 6.11 80.22 -174.99
N SER A 147 7.06 81.05 -175.40
CA SER A 147 6.97 81.92 -176.60
C SER A 147 8.27 81.88 -177.39
N TYR A 148 8.22 82.05 -178.70
CA TYR A 148 9.40 82.10 -179.57
C TYR A 148 9.37 83.25 -180.57
N ALA A 149 10.53 83.80 -180.95
CA ALA A 149 10.67 84.90 -181.91
C ALA A 149 11.97 84.82 -182.72
N GLY A 150 11.97 85.31 -183.97
CA GLY A 150 13.14 85.37 -184.86
C GLY A 150 12.87 86.17 -186.14
N VAL A 151 13.76 86.10 -187.13
CA VAL A 151 13.62 86.80 -188.42
C VAL A 151 13.61 85.83 -189.59
N ASN A 152 12.82 86.13 -190.62
CA ASN A 152 12.69 85.31 -191.81
C ASN A 152 13.73 85.60 -192.90
N ALA A 153 13.78 84.75 -193.92
CA ALA A 153 14.72 84.87 -195.04
C ALA A 153 14.60 86.19 -195.83
N ALA A 154 13.46 86.89 -195.73
CA ALA A 154 13.23 88.22 -196.30
C ALA A 154 13.52 89.37 -195.31
N GLY A 155 14.01 89.07 -194.10
CA GLY A 155 14.33 90.03 -193.04
C GLY A 155 13.15 90.47 -192.15
N THR A 156 11.96 89.89 -192.31
CA THR A 156 10.77 90.21 -191.50
C THR A 156 10.75 89.44 -190.18
N ALA A 157 10.37 90.07 -189.07
CA ALA A 157 10.24 89.39 -187.77
C ALA A 157 9.05 88.40 -187.72
N VAL A 158 9.22 87.28 -187.02
CA VAL A 158 8.21 86.22 -186.85
C VAL A 158 8.22 85.72 -185.40
N SER A 159 7.05 85.46 -184.79
CA SER A 159 6.93 84.94 -183.41
C SER A 159 5.65 84.11 -183.18
N GLY A 160 5.61 83.28 -182.13
CA GLY A 160 4.45 82.45 -181.73
C GLY A 160 4.52 81.83 -180.31
N PRO A 161 3.43 81.25 -179.76
CA PRO A 161 3.39 80.62 -178.41
C PRO A 161 3.38 79.06 -178.37
N GLY A 162 3.60 78.44 -177.19
CA GLY A 162 3.49 76.99 -176.87
C GLY A 162 3.22 76.70 -175.35
N SER A 163 2.95 75.46 -174.90
CA SER A 163 2.66 75.13 -173.45
C SER A 163 2.88 73.67 -173.00
N LEU A 164 3.20 73.41 -171.71
CA LEU A 164 3.43 72.08 -171.07
C LEU A 164 2.64 71.90 -169.73
N SER A 165 2.13 70.70 -169.41
CA SER A 165 1.35 70.37 -168.17
C SER A 165 2.11 69.49 -167.12
N VAL A 166 1.85 69.63 -165.80
CA VAL A 166 2.61 69.02 -164.64
C VAL A 166 1.71 68.53 -163.45
N GLY A 167 2.00 67.43 -162.69
CA GLY A 167 1.27 66.96 -161.45
C GLY A 167 2.03 66.13 -160.34
N TRP A 168 1.51 65.95 -159.08
CA TRP A 168 2.21 65.32 -157.88
C TRP A 168 1.40 64.63 -156.68
N THR A 169 2.03 63.79 -155.77
CA THR A 169 1.45 62.93 -154.61
C THR A 169 2.30 62.67 -153.27
N ILE A 170 1.73 62.28 -152.05
CA ILE A 170 2.35 62.17 -150.64
C ILE A 170 2.26 60.78 -149.80
N VAL A 171 3.22 60.37 -148.88
CA VAL A 171 3.27 59.11 -147.97
C VAL A 171 3.86 59.25 -146.49
N ASN A 172 3.75 58.25 -145.54
CA ASN A 172 4.07 58.26 -144.03
C ASN A 172 5.23 57.32 -143.49
N CYS A 173 5.97 57.62 -142.37
CA CYS A 173 7.20 56.89 -141.89
C CYS A 173 7.59 56.92 -140.34
N ASP A 174 7.34 55.88 -139.49
CA ASP A 174 7.74 55.78 -138.03
C ASP A 174 8.72 54.60 -137.71
N THR A 175 9.61 54.71 -136.69
CA THR A 175 10.75 53.78 -136.40
C THR A 175 11.16 53.50 -134.92
N THR A 176 10.44 53.91 -133.85
CA THR A 176 10.90 53.71 -132.44
C THR A 176 10.13 52.63 -131.63
N PRO A 177 10.77 51.74 -130.83
CA PRO A 177 10.07 50.75 -129.98
C PRO A 177 9.54 51.26 -128.62
N PRO A 178 8.56 50.56 -128.00
CA PRO A 178 8.04 50.88 -126.66
C PRO A 178 9.08 50.83 -125.53
N THR A 179 8.83 51.57 -124.44
CA THR A 179 9.59 51.47 -123.18
C THR A 179 8.78 50.78 -122.09
N LEU A 180 9.34 49.76 -121.41
CA LEU A 180 8.68 48.99 -120.34
C LEU A 180 8.99 49.54 -118.93
N ALA A 181 7.99 49.52 -118.04
CA ALA A 181 8.14 49.73 -116.60
C ALA A 181 7.64 48.49 -115.83
N LEU A 182 8.57 47.80 -115.15
CA LEU A 182 8.36 46.55 -114.41
C LEU A 182 8.66 46.75 -112.90
N PRO A 183 8.08 45.94 -112.00
CA PRO A 183 8.38 46.00 -110.57
C PRO A 183 9.79 45.46 -110.26
N ALA A 184 10.26 45.71 -109.03
CA ALA A 184 11.44 45.04 -108.49
C ALA A 184 11.16 43.55 -108.18
N ASN A 185 12.22 42.78 -107.91
CA ASN A 185 12.07 41.40 -107.42
C ASN A 185 11.29 41.38 -106.10
N MET A 186 10.42 40.39 -105.92
CA MET A 186 9.53 40.26 -104.76
C MET A 186 9.84 38.97 -103.99
N THR A 187 9.75 39.02 -102.66
CA THR A 187 9.73 37.84 -101.79
C THR A 187 8.38 37.80 -101.09
N VAL A 188 7.70 36.64 -101.09
CA VAL A 188 6.34 36.48 -100.57
C VAL A 188 6.26 35.21 -99.73
N GLU A 189 5.55 35.30 -98.61
CA GLU A 189 5.28 34.17 -97.72
C GLU A 189 4.30 33.19 -98.37
N ALA A 190 4.59 31.88 -98.28
CA ALA A 190 3.69 30.84 -98.74
C ALA A 190 2.39 30.85 -97.94
N THR A 191 1.27 30.78 -98.65
CA THR A 191 -0.07 30.75 -98.03
C THR A 191 -0.68 29.35 -98.01
N SER A 192 -0.02 28.39 -98.66
CA SER A 192 -0.40 26.97 -98.75
C SER A 192 0.77 26.16 -99.31
N ALA A 193 0.64 24.82 -99.31
CA ALA A 193 1.57 23.91 -99.99
C ALA A 193 1.79 24.22 -101.49
N ALA A 194 0.86 24.92 -102.15
CA ALA A 194 1.01 25.33 -103.55
C ALA A 194 1.84 26.63 -103.73
N GLY A 195 2.21 27.29 -102.63
CA GLY A 195 2.91 28.57 -102.59
C GLY A 195 1.98 29.76 -102.34
N ALA A 196 2.22 30.88 -103.03
CA ALA A 196 1.52 32.15 -102.79
C ALA A 196 1.01 32.82 -104.09
N PRO A 197 -0.24 33.33 -104.13
CA PRO A 197 -0.68 34.20 -105.22
C PRO A 197 -0.01 35.57 -105.13
N VAL A 198 0.69 35.99 -106.19
CA VAL A 198 1.45 37.25 -106.17
C VAL A 198 0.92 38.25 -107.21
N PRO A 199 0.21 39.31 -106.79
CA PRO A 199 -0.19 40.39 -107.66
C PRO A 199 0.97 41.37 -107.91
N PHE A 200 1.11 41.82 -109.16
CA PHE A 200 2.08 42.84 -109.57
C PHE A 200 1.54 43.74 -110.69
N VAL A 201 2.15 44.93 -110.86
CA VAL A 201 1.73 45.94 -111.85
C VAL A 201 2.83 46.20 -112.88
N THR A 202 2.46 46.26 -114.16
CA THR A 202 3.38 46.54 -115.28
C THR A 202 2.75 47.51 -116.28
N SER A 203 3.57 48.33 -116.95
CA SER A 203 3.11 49.30 -117.95
C SER A 203 4.15 49.54 -119.06
N ALA A 204 3.72 50.11 -120.18
CA ALA A 204 4.60 50.53 -121.27
C ALA A 204 4.13 51.85 -121.90
N THR A 205 5.07 52.61 -122.47
CA THR A 205 4.83 53.89 -123.17
C THR A 205 5.54 53.92 -124.51
N ASP A 206 4.93 54.54 -125.53
CA ASP A 206 5.51 54.73 -126.87
C ASP A 206 4.93 55.99 -127.55
N VAL A 207 5.44 56.40 -128.71
CA VAL A 207 4.93 57.57 -129.46
C VAL A 207 3.63 57.26 -130.21
N ALA A 208 3.40 56.01 -130.64
CA ALA A 208 2.18 55.59 -131.32
C ALA A 208 1.95 54.05 -131.27
N PRO A 209 1.01 53.54 -130.44
CA PRO A 209 0.11 54.25 -129.52
C PRO A 209 0.82 54.65 -128.22
N LEU A 210 0.30 55.66 -127.51
CA LEU A 210 0.90 56.16 -126.25
C LEU A 210 1.01 55.11 -125.14
N SER A 211 0.16 54.07 -125.16
CA SER A 211 0.09 53.03 -124.13
C SER A 211 -0.06 51.64 -124.76
N PRO A 212 1.02 51.02 -125.27
CA PRO A 212 0.97 49.66 -125.80
C PRO A 212 0.77 48.64 -124.67
N ALA A 213 0.10 47.52 -124.97
CA ALA A 213 -0.24 46.50 -123.98
C ALA A 213 1.00 45.69 -123.56
N VAL A 214 1.12 45.43 -122.24
CA VAL A 214 2.17 44.58 -121.67
C VAL A 214 1.61 43.20 -121.35
N SER A 215 2.27 42.15 -121.84
CA SER A 215 1.98 40.76 -121.47
C SER A 215 3.12 40.18 -120.63
N CYS A 216 2.80 39.60 -119.46
CA CYS A 216 3.76 38.94 -118.58
C CYS A 216 3.42 37.46 -118.35
N THR A 217 4.43 36.60 -118.26
CA THR A 217 4.30 35.16 -117.99
C THR A 217 5.26 34.73 -116.87
N PRO A 218 4.76 34.16 -115.75
CA PRO A 218 3.36 34.04 -115.32
C PRO A 218 2.63 35.40 -115.22
N SER A 219 1.30 35.40 -115.30
CA SER A 219 0.49 36.64 -115.22
C SER A 219 0.36 37.15 -113.79
N SER A 220 0.08 38.45 -113.62
CA SER A 220 -0.21 39.04 -112.31
C SER A 220 -1.33 38.29 -111.59
N GLY A 221 -1.12 37.97 -110.31
CA GLY A 221 -2.05 37.19 -109.48
C GLY A 221 -1.94 35.66 -109.63
N SER A 222 -0.99 35.15 -110.43
CA SER A 222 -0.71 33.71 -110.49
C SER A 222 -0.18 33.20 -109.15
N VAL A 223 -0.41 31.91 -108.86
CA VAL A 223 0.23 31.23 -107.73
C VAL A 223 1.66 30.87 -108.12
N PHE A 224 2.61 31.34 -107.33
CA PHE A 224 4.02 31.02 -107.44
C PHE A 224 4.35 29.93 -106.43
N GLY A 225 4.92 28.81 -106.90
CA GLY A 225 5.41 27.75 -106.02
C GLY A 225 6.70 28.16 -105.31
N PHE A 226 7.13 27.34 -104.35
CA PHE A 226 8.33 27.56 -103.55
C PHE A 226 9.60 27.78 -104.39
N GLY A 227 10.47 28.64 -103.88
CA GLY A 227 11.70 29.05 -104.57
C GLY A 227 11.47 30.26 -105.47
N THR A 228 12.43 30.51 -106.37
CA THR A 228 12.45 31.72 -107.19
C THR A 228 11.94 31.45 -108.61
N THR A 229 10.90 32.16 -109.02
CA THR A 229 10.31 32.12 -110.36
C THR A 229 10.57 33.44 -111.10
N THR A 230 11.04 33.37 -112.34
CA THR A 230 11.22 34.57 -113.19
C THR A 230 9.94 34.89 -113.97
N VAL A 231 9.45 36.12 -113.86
CA VAL A 231 8.35 36.66 -114.65
C VAL A 231 8.92 37.43 -115.85
N ASN A 232 8.59 36.97 -117.06
CA ASN A 232 9.04 37.61 -118.31
C ASN A 232 7.91 38.45 -118.91
N CYS A 233 8.19 39.69 -119.30
CA CYS A 233 7.23 40.66 -119.83
C CYS A 233 7.63 41.22 -121.21
N GLN A 234 6.65 41.49 -122.07
CA GLN A 234 6.83 42.02 -123.42
C GLN A 234 5.74 43.04 -123.80
N SER A 235 6.09 44.02 -124.65
CA SER A 235 5.15 44.97 -125.30
C SER A 235 5.52 45.21 -126.78
N THR A 236 4.53 45.49 -127.64
CA THR A 236 4.68 45.70 -129.09
C THR A 236 3.83 46.88 -129.58
N ASP A 237 4.38 47.76 -130.42
CA ASP A 237 3.68 48.95 -130.97
C ASP A 237 2.92 48.67 -132.29
N ALA A 238 2.29 49.72 -132.86
CA ALA A 238 1.51 49.61 -134.10
C ALA A 238 2.37 49.53 -135.39
N ALA A 239 3.64 49.96 -135.32
CA ALA A 239 4.61 49.85 -136.42
C ALA A 239 5.35 48.49 -136.42
N GLY A 240 5.16 47.67 -135.37
CA GLY A 240 5.69 46.32 -135.21
C GLY A 240 6.97 46.22 -134.38
N ASN A 241 7.41 47.29 -133.70
CA ASN A 241 8.61 47.23 -132.85
C ASN A 241 8.29 46.66 -131.45
N THR A 242 9.25 45.97 -130.81
CA THR A 242 9.02 45.22 -129.56
C THR A 242 10.03 45.52 -128.44
N ALA A 243 9.57 45.56 -127.18
CA ALA A 243 10.40 45.64 -125.97
C ALA A 243 10.16 44.47 -125.01
N LYS A 244 11.20 44.02 -124.28
CA LYS A 244 11.17 42.88 -123.34
C LYS A 244 11.89 43.21 -122.03
N GLY A 245 11.43 42.65 -120.91
CA GLY A 245 12.07 42.75 -119.59
C GLY A 245 11.57 41.66 -118.61
N SER A 246 12.20 41.52 -117.44
CA SER A 246 11.84 40.49 -116.45
C SER A 246 12.14 40.91 -115.00
N PHE A 247 11.46 40.30 -114.04
CA PHE A 247 11.73 40.37 -112.59
C PHE A 247 11.51 38.98 -111.95
N THR A 248 11.90 38.77 -110.69
CA THR A 248 11.70 37.48 -110.00
C THR A 248 10.73 37.57 -108.83
N VAL A 249 10.07 36.45 -108.54
CA VAL A 249 9.22 36.24 -107.37
C VAL A 249 9.77 35.05 -106.60
N THR A 250 10.16 35.24 -105.35
CA THR A 250 10.63 34.18 -104.45
C THR A 250 9.54 33.87 -103.44
N VAL A 251 9.12 32.61 -103.35
CA VAL A 251 8.17 32.14 -102.33
C VAL A 251 8.90 31.26 -101.32
N GLU A 252 8.80 31.62 -100.05
CA GLU A 252 9.40 30.92 -98.91
C GLU A 252 8.37 30.73 -97.79
N ASP A 253 8.62 29.75 -96.93
CA ASP A 253 7.82 29.47 -95.73
C ASP A 253 8.66 29.80 -94.49
N THR A 254 8.23 30.79 -93.75
CA THR A 254 8.88 31.32 -92.55
C THR A 254 7.98 31.27 -91.32
N ILE A 255 6.75 30.76 -91.46
CA ILE A 255 5.78 30.70 -90.38
C ILE A 255 5.95 29.37 -89.62
N ALA A 256 6.24 29.46 -88.33
CA ALA A 256 6.28 28.26 -87.49
C ALA A 256 4.89 27.65 -87.26
N PRO A 257 4.78 26.32 -87.11
CA PRO A 257 3.51 25.67 -86.79
C PRO A 257 2.94 26.14 -85.46
N ALA A 258 1.60 26.25 -85.40
CA ALA A 258 0.89 26.54 -84.17
C ALA A 258 0.54 25.24 -83.43
N ILE A 259 0.91 25.16 -82.15
CA ILE A 259 0.44 24.09 -81.25
C ILE A 259 -0.89 24.53 -80.62
N GLY A 260 -1.87 23.64 -80.62
CA GLY A 260 -3.18 23.83 -79.99
C GLY A 260 -3.10 24.01 -78.48
N GLN A 261 -4.22 24.39 -77.87
CA GLN A 261 -4.28 24.67 -76.43
C GLN A 261 -3.87 23.43 -75.61
N VAL A 262 -2.88 23.61 -74.74
CA VAL A 262 -2.50 22.66 -73.69
C VAL A 262 -3.04 23.14 -72.34
N SER A 263 -3.40 22.21 -71.46
CA SER A 263 -3.91 22.51 -70.12
C SER A 263 -3.06 21.80 -69.07
N ASP A 264 -2.92 22.44 -67.92
CA ASP A 264 -2.23 21.86 -66.78
C ASP A 264 -2.98 20.64 -66.23
N ILE A 265 -2.24 19.70 -65.65
CA ILE A 265 -2.74 18.44 -65.10
C ILE A 265 -2.40 18.41 -63.61
N ALA A 266 -3.41 18.21 -62.77
CA ALA A 266 -3.23 17.96 -61.33
C ALA A 266 -3.69 16.53 -61.01
N LEU A 267 -2.86 15.77 -60.29
CA LEU A 267 -3.15 14.41 -59.86
C LEU A 267 -2.79 14.24 -58.38
N GLU A 268 -3.54 13.40 -57.68
CA GLU A 268 -3.19 12.93 -56.35
C GLU A 268 -2.08 11.89 -56.41
N ALA A 269 -1.16 11.91 -55.45
CA ALA A 269 -0.07 10.97 -55.36
C ALA A 269 -0.59 9.54 -55.11
N THR A 270 -0.19 8.60 -55.96
CA THR A 270 -0.54 7.16 -55.82
C THR A 270 0.61 6.31 -55.28
N GLY A 271 1.70 6.95 -54.87
CA GLY A 271 2.97 6.32 -54.50
C GLY A 271 4.10 7.34 -54.44
N PRO A 272 5.36 6.90 -54.26
CA PRO A 272 6.52 7.77 -54.35
C PRO A 272 6.65 8.49 -55.71
N VAL A 273 6.05 7.90 -56.75
CA VAL A 273 5.85 8.50 -58.06
C VAL A 273 4.45 8.19 -58.59
N THR A 274 3.89 9.12 -59.36
CA THR A 274 2.58 9.02 -60.00
C THR A 274 2.74 9.17 -61.50
N THR A 275 2.14 8.26 -62.26
CA THR A 275 2.21 8.31 -63.73
C THR A 275 1.15 9.26 -64.25
N ALA A 276 1.55 10.27 -65.02
CA ALA A 276 0.64 11.19 -65.69
C ALA A 276 0.63 10.91 -67.20
N ALA A 277 -0.57 10.79 -67.77
CA ALA A 277 -0.76 10.56 -69.19
C ALA A 277 -1.72 11.61 -69.77
N TRP A 278 -1.39 12.07 -70.97
CA TRP A 278 -2.16 13.04 -71.74
C TRP A 278 -2.12 12.71 -73.22
N THR A 279 -3.07 13.27 -73.97
CA THR A 279 -3.07 13.23 -75.42
C THR A 279 -2.10 14.27 -75.96
N ALA A 280 -1.26 13.90 -76.94
CA ALA A 280 -0.37 14.86 -77.59
C ALA A 280 -1.19 16.02 -78.20
N PRO A 281 -0.81 17.29 -77.97
CA PRO A 281 -1.56 18.42 -78.52
C PRO A 281 -1.53 18.40 -80.05
N SER A 282 -2.63 18.82 -80.67
CA SER A 282 -2.68 18.99 -82.13
C SER A 282 -1.75 20.14 -82.53
N ALA A 283 -0.95 19.97 -83.58
CA ALA A 283 -0.23 21.07 -84.22
C ALA A 283 -0.65 21.21 -85.68
N TRP A 284 -0.72 22.45 -86.15
CA TRP A 284 -1.11 22.76 -87.52
C TRP A 284 -0.26 23.88 -88.11
N ASP A 285 0.08 23.71 -89.38
CA ASP A 285 0.75 24.69 -90.21
C ASP A 285 0.01 24.90 -91.55
N ALA A 286 0.09 26.11 -92.11
CA ALA A 286 -0.63 26.47 -93.33
C ALA A 286 -0.05 25.81 -94.60
N VAL A 287 1.25 25.51 -94.59
CA VAL A 287 1.98 24.86 -95.68
C VAL A 287 1.98 23.35 -95.49
N ASP A 288 2.29 22.86 -94.29
CA ASP A 288 2.50 21.43 -94.00
C ASP A 288 1.28 20.71 -93.39
N GLY A 289 0.23 21.44 -93.02
CA GLY A 289 -1.00 20.88 -92.48
C GLY A 289 -0.82 20.34 -91.05
N SER A 290 -1.36 19.14 -90.78
CA SER A 290 -1.30 18.55 -89.43
C SER A 290 0.09 17.97 -89.14
N LEU A 291 0.70 18.40 -88.04
CA LEU A 291 2.02 17.96 -87.61
C LEU A 291 1.97 17.26 -86.26
N ALA A 292 2.91 16.35 -86.02
CA ALA A 292 3.04 15.63 -84.76
C ALA A 292 3.92 16.41 -83.78
N THR A 293 3.43 16.64 -82.56
CA THR A 293 4.20 17.29 -81.50
C THR A 293 5.00 16.28 -80.68
N THR A 294 6.20 16.67 -80.23
CA THR A 294 6.98 15.88 -79.27
C THR A 294 7.04 16.63 -77.93
N CYS A 295 6.65 15.98 -76.83
CA CYS A 295 6.67 16.58 -75.49
C CYS A 295 7.74 15.95 -74.61
N THR A 296 8.43 16.76 -73.81
CA THR A 296 9.45 16.32 -72.85
C THR A 296 9.14 16.88 -71.45
N PRO A 297 9.07 16.04 -70.40
CA PRO A 297 8.97 14.57 -70.42
C PRO A 297 7.80 14.01 -71.26
N PRO A 298 7.87 12.79 -71.80
CA PRO A 298 6.82 12.20 -72.63
C PRO A 298 5.57 11.82 -71.83
N SER A 299 4.41 11.75 -72.51
CA SER A 299 3.16 11.24 -71.92
C SER A 299 3.37 9.82 -71.36
N GLY A 300 2.87 9.57 -70.14
CA GLY A 300 3.09 8.32 -69.41
C GLY A 300 4.36 8.29 -68.56
N SER A 301 5.05 9.43 -68.39
CA SER A 301 6.15 9.55 -67.44
C SER A 301 5.67 9.51 -65.99
N ALA A 302 6.56 9.09 -65.09
CA ALA A 302 6.32 9.08 -63.65
C ALA A 302 6.91 10.34 -62.99
N PHE A 303 6.13 11.00 -62.14
CA PHE A 303 6.47 12.25 -61.47
C PHE A 303 6.36 12.08 -59.96
N SER A 304 7.34 12.59 -59.20
CA SER A 304 7.23 12.72 -57.75
C SER A 304 6.31 13.89 -57.37
N VAL A 305 5.93 13.98 -56.09
CA VAL A 305 5.18 15.13 -55.54
C VAL A 305 5.87 16.45 -55.92
N GLY A 306 5.06 17.43 -56.31
CA GLY A 306 5.49 18.74 -56.81
C GLY A 306 5.03 19.02 -58.25
N SER A 307 5.49 20.15 -58.79
CA SER A 307 5.11 20.62 -60.13
C SER A 307 6.25 20.46 -61.13
N THR A 308 6.00 19.73 -62.23
CA THR A 308 6.94 19.54 -63.35
C THR A 308 6.39 20.21 -64.61
N GLN A 309 7.20 21.03 -65.27
CA GLN A 309 6.83 21.65 -66.55
C GLN A 309 7.07 20.68 -67.72
N ILE A 310 6.08 20.53 -68.58
CA ILE A 310 6.15 19.76 -69.83
C ILE A 310 6.27 20.74 -70.99
N VAL A 311 7.27 20.54 -71.85
CA VAL A 311 7.49 21.37 -73.05
C VAL A 311 7.23 20.53 -74.29
N CYS A 312 6.29 20.96 -75.11
CA CYS A 312 5.95 20.37 -76.40
C CYS A 312 6.52 21.21 -77.53
N VAL A 313 7.21 20.57 -78.47
CA VAL A 313 7.82 21.20 -79.65
C VAL A 313 7.31 20.53 -80.93
N VAL A 314 7.24 21.31 -82.00
CA VAL A 314 6.92 20.87 -83.36
C VAL A 314 7.81 21.62 -84.34
N ALA A 315 8.19 20.97 -85.43
CA ALA A 315 8.91 21.57 -86.54
C ALA A 315 8.15 21.28 -87.84
N ASP A 316 8.13 22.25 -88.74
CA ASP A 316 7.62 22.08 -90.10
C ASP A 316 8.70 21.49 -91.04
N ALA A 317 8.37 21.29 -92.32
CA ALA A 317 9.30 20.74 -93.30
C ALA A 317 10.41 21.73 -93.72
N HIS A 318 10.22 23.03 -93.45
CA HIS A 318 11.14 24.12 -93.77
C HIS A 318 12.06 24.50 -92.59
N GLY A 319 11.88 23.87 -91.43
CA GLY A 319 12.71 24.04 -90.25
C GLY A 319 12.22 25.10 -89.26
N ASN A 320 11.05 25.69 -89.46
CA ASN A 320 10.45 26.60 -88.47
C ASN A 320 9.88 25.79 -87.30
N THR A 321 9.99 26.32 -86.08
CA THR A 321 9.65 25.57 -84.85
C THR A 321 8.63 26.29 -83.99
N GLY A 322 7.59 25.54 -83.58
CA GLY A 322 6.59 25.97 -82.61
C GLY A 322 6.84 25.32 -81.25
N SER A 323 6.50 26.02 -80.16
CA SER A 323 6.60 25.48 -78.80
C SER A 323 5.44 25.93 -77.91
N ALA A 324 5.03 25.04 -76.99
CA ALA A 324 4.03 25.31 -75.96
C ALA A 324 4.35 24.48 -74.71
N SER A 325 3.94 24.95 -73.52
CA SER A 325 4.17 24.24 -72.26
C SER A 325 2.94 24.22 -71.37
N PHE A 326 2.81 23.17 -70.57
CA PHE A 326 1.84 23.04 -69.48
C PHE A 326 2.52 22.38 -68.27
N SER A 327 1.89 22.41 -67.10
CA SER A 327 2.41 21.79 -65.88
C SER A 327 1.71 20.48 -65.54
N VAL A 328 2.46 19.55 -64.97
CA VAL A 328 1.95 18.37 -64.27
C VAL A 328 2.27 18.54 -62.79
N THR A 329 1.24 18.70 -61.96
CA THR A 329 1.34 18.83 -60.51
C THR A 329 0.87 17.53 -59.86
N ILE A 330 1.75 16.91 -59.08
CA ILE A 330 1.41 15.78 -58.21
C ILE A 330 1.30 16.33 -56.79
N ASP A 331 0.10 16.29 -56.23
CA ASP A 331 -0.15 16.70 -54.84
C ASP A 331 -0.30 15.46 -53.95
N ASP A 332 0.22 15.55 -52.73
CA ASP A 332 0.01 14.53 -51.70
C ASP A 332 -0.88 15.12 -50.60
N SER A 333 -2.14 14.70 -50.59
CA SER A 333 -3.18 15.15 -49.66
C SER A 333 -3.71 14.02 -48.76
N ILE A 334 -3.17 12.81 -48.89
CA ILE A 334 -3.63 11.63 -48.16
C ILE A 334 -2.78 11.47 -46.90
N ALA A 335 -3.41 11.60 -45.73
CA ALA A 335 -2.72 11.36 -44.46
C ALA A 335 -2.30 9.89 -44.27
N PRO A 336 -1.24 9.62 -43.47
CA PRO A 336 -0.78 8.27 -43.17
C PRO A 336 -1.89 7.39 -42.56
N ALA A 337 -1.93 6.12 -42.93
CA ALA A 337 -2.76 5.12 -42.29
C ALA A 337 -2.19 4.74 -40.91
N LEU A 338 -2.73 5.35 -39.84
CA LEU A 338 -2.33 5.07 -38.46
C LEU A 338 -3.05 3.85 -37.88
N LEU A 339 -2.28 2.91 -37.34
CA LEU A 339 -2.74 1.73 -36.59
C LEU A 339 -2.28 1.84 -35.14
N VAL A 340 -3.25 1.72 -34.23
CA VAL A 340 -3.05 1.69 -32.78
C VAL A 340 -3.80 0.48 -32.20
N PRO A 341 -3.47 0.00 -31.00
CA PRO A 341 -4.24 -1.04 -30.32
C PRO A 341 -5.70 -0.61 -30.11
N THR A 342 -6.60 -1.58 -29.92
CA THR A 342 -7.99 -1.28 -29.55
C THR A 342 -8.10 -0.90 -28.08
N GLU A 343 -7.46 -1.68 -27.21
CA GLU A 343 -7.30 -1.44 -25.78
C GLU A 343 -6.06 -2.18 -25.28
N VAL A 344 -5.51 -1.76 -24.15
CA VAL A 344 -4.48 -2.52 -23.42
C VAL A 344 -4.91 -2.64 -21.96
N ILE A 345 -4.82 -3.84 -21.39
CA ILE A 345 -5.10 -4.10 -19.98
C ILE A 345 -3.79 -4.51 -19.33
N ALA A 346 -3.49 -3.93 -18.18
CA ALA A 346 -2.31 -4.24 -17.40
C ALA A 346 -2.65 -4.37 -15.91
N GLU A 347 -1.87 -5.19 -15.23
CA GLU A 347 -1.94 -5.34 -13.78
C GLU A 347 -1.04 -4.30 -13.11
N ALA A 348 -1.55 -3.63 -12.08
CA ALA A 348 -0.75 -2.72 -11.26
C ALA A 348 0.36 -3.50 -10.56
N THR A 349 1.59 -2.97 -10.60
CA THR A 349 2.74 -3.57 -9.91
C THR A 349 3.20 -2.72 -8.72
N SER A 350 2.54 -1.59 -8.50
CA SER A 350 2.79 -0.65 -7.41
C SER A 350 1.61 0.32 -7.28
N GLY A 351 1.54 1.09 -6.19
CA GLY A 351 0.57 2.19 -6.06
C GLY A 351 0.69 3.29 -7.12
N ALA A 352 1.80 3.35 -7.87
CA ALA A 352 1.95 4.22 -9.05
C ALA A 352 1.31 3.63 -10.32
N GLY A 353 0.85 2.37 -10.28
CA GLY A 353 0.26 1.61 -11.37
C GLY A 353 1.25 0.68 -12.07
N ALA A 354 1.20 0.62 -13.40
CA ALA A 354 1.91 -0.37 -14.22
C ALA A 354 2.72 0.27 -15.35
N ALA A 355 3.93 -0.20 -15.61
CA ALA A 355 4.66 0.16 -16.84
C ALA A 355 4.08 -0.63 -18.03
N VAL A 356 3.54 0.08 -19.03
CA VAL A 356 2.84 -0.56 -20.16
C VAL A 356 3.52 -0.22 -21.48
N SER A 357 3.93 -1.27 -22.20
CA SER A 357 4.44 -1.17 -23.56
C SER A 357 3.34 -1.52 -24.57
N TYR A 358 3.21 -0.70 -25.60
CA TYR A 358 2.31 -0.90 -26.72
C TYR A 358 2.99 -0.57 -28.04
N THR A 359 2.41 -1.01 -29.15
CA THR A 359 2.89 -0.75 -30.51
C THR A 359 1.90 0.14 -31.26
N ALA A 360 2.42 1.18 -31.90
CA ALA A 360 1.69 1.99 -32.87
C ALA A 360 2.52 2.04 -34.15
N SER A 361 1.88 1.97 -35.30
CA SER A 361 2.53 2.06 -36.60
C SER A 361 1.73 2.95 -37.54
N ALA A 362 2.42 3.66 -38.42
CA ALA A 362 1.77 4.40 -39.49
C ALA A 362 2.47 4.12 -40.81
N SER A 363 1.71 4.04 -41.88
CA SER A 363 2.24 3.92 -43.23
C SER A 363 1.52 4.87 -44.17
N ASP A 364 2.29 5.53 -45.02
CA ASP A 364 1.82 6.41 -46.07
C ASP A 364 2.20 5.86 -47.46
N LEU A 365 1.42 6.22 -48.47
CA LEU A 365 1.61 5.74 -49.83
C LEU A 365 2.85 6.35 -50.51
N VAL A 366 3.19 7.59 -50.19
CA VAL A 366 4.34 8.35 -50.71
C VAL A 366 5.57 8.14 -49.83
N ASP A 367 5.43 8.29 -48.50
CA ASP A 367 6.55 8.25 -47.55
C ASP A 367 6.87 6.85 -47.00
N GLY A 368 6.02 5.86 -47.27
CA GLY A 368 6.20 4.50 -46.77
C GLY A 368 5.99 4.41 -45.27
N SER A 369 7.00 4.01 -44.48
CA SER A 369 6.83 3.88 -43.02
C SER A 369 6.98 5.23 -42.33
N VAL A 370 5.95 5.66 -41.62
CA VAL A 370 5.93 6.90 -40.84
C VAL A 370 5.96 6.56 -39.35
N THR A 371 6.79 7.24 -38.57
CA THR A 371 6.88 7.01 -37.12
C THR A 371 5.78 7.77 -36.40
N PRO A 372 4.79 7.12 -35.76
CA PRO A 372 3.80 7.81 -34.95
C PRO A 372 4.39 8.31 -33.64
N SER A 373 3.90 9.45 -33.16
CA SER A 373 4.18 10.00 -31.82
C SER A 373 2.96 9.77 -30.94
N CYS A 374 3.15 9.18 -29.76
CA CYS A 374 2.07 8.86 -28.83
C CYS A 374 2.32 9.47 -27.45
N THR A 375 1.26 9.97 -26.81
CA THR A 375 1.29 10.53 -25.46
C THR A 375 0.17 9.94 -24.59
N PRO A 376 0.49 9.43 -23.39
CA PRO A 376 1.83 9.10 -22.87
C PRO A 376 2.60 8.12 -23.77
N ALA A 377 3.93 8.05 -23.68
CA ALA A 377 4.75 7.22 -24.56
C ALA A 377 4.73 5.72 -24.16
N SER A 378 5.00 4.83 -25.12
CA SER A 378 5.12 3.38 -24.86
C SER A 378 6.23 3.09 -23.84
N GLY A 379 5.93 2.26 -22.85
CA GLY A 379 6.81 1.96 -21.72
C GLY A 379 6.66 2.91 -20.53
N SER A 380 5.80 3.93 -20.60
CA SER A 380 5.48 4.80 -19.45
C SER A 380 4.75 4.03 -18.35
N THR A 381 4.81 4.53 -17.12
CA THR A 381 3.97 4.07 -16.01
C THR A 381 2.59 4.73 -16.10
N PHE A 382 1.55 3.91 -16.11
CA PHE A 382 0.16 4.32 -16.15
C PHE A 382 -0.48 4.08 -14.78
N PRO A 383 -1.18 5.08 -14.19
CA PRO A 383 -1.85 4.94 -12.90
C PRO A 383 -3.05 3.99 -13.00
N LEU A 384 -3.52 3.50 -11.84
CA LEU A 384 -4.75 2.71 -11.75
C LEU A 384 -5.94 3.44 -12.40
N GLY A 385 -6.83 2.64 -13.00
CA GLY A 385 -7.98 3.13 -13.75
C GLY A 385 -7.70 3.19 -15.25
N THR A 386 -8.31 4.18 -15.92
CA THR A 386 -8.25 4.31 -17.38
C THR A 386 -7.43 5.51 -17.78
N THR A 387 -6.35 5.30 -18.52
CA THR A 387 -5.59 6.39 -19.17
C THR A 387 -5.77 6.30 -20.67
N THR A 388 -6.07 7.42 -21.34
CA THR A 388 -6.17 7.48 -22.81
C THR A 388 -4.82 7.82 -23.41
N VAL A 389 -4.32 6.98 -24.31
CA VAL A 389 -3.13 7.28 -25.13
C VAL A 389 -3.60 7.88 -26.45
N SER A 390 -3.04 9.04 -26.81
CA SER A 390 -3.31 9.70 -28.09
C SER A 390 -2.08 9.63 -28.98
N CYS A 391 -2.23 9.09 -30.19
CA CYS A 391 -1.18 8.96 -31.19
C CYS A 391 -1.48 9.82 -32.43
N GLU A 392 -0.44 10.44 -32.97
CA GLU A 392 -0.46 11.23 -34.20
C GLU A 392 0.68 10.79 -35.13
N ALA A 393 0.40 10.70 -36.43
CA ALA A 393 1.42 10.49 -37.46
C ALA A 393 1.24 11.54 -38.56
N LYS A 394 2.35 12.06 -39.06
CA LYS A 394 2.39 13.10 -40.09
C LYS A 394 3.37 12.69 -41.19
N ASP A 395 2.92 12.76 -42.45
CA ASP A 395 3.75 12.49 -43.63
C ASP A 395 4.68 13.67 -43.96
N GLY A 396 5.48 13.52 -45.02
CA GLY A 396 6.42 14.53 -45.52
C GLY A 396 5.73 15.74 -46.17
N ALA A 397 4.53 15.58 -46.70
CA ALA A 397 3.69 16.67 -47.25
C ALA A 397 2.98 17.49 -46.15
N GLY A 398 2.90 16.92 -44.95
CA GLY A 398 2.34 17.52 -43.77
C GLY A 398 0.89 17.14 -43.47
N ASN A 399 0.33 16.12 -44.13
CA ASN A 399 -0.98 15.59 -43.77
C ASN A 399 -0.84 14.71 -42.52
N ALA A 400 -1.84 14.79 -41.63
CA ALA A 400 -1.78 14.15 -40.32
C ALA A 400 -2.99 13.27 -40.05
N SER A 401 -2.76 12.16 -39.35
CA SER A 401 -3.81 11.30 -38.81
C SER A 401 -3.62 11.10 -37.31
N ALA A 402 -4.74 11.04 -36.59
CA ALA A 402 -4.77 10.87 -35.14
C ALA A 402 -5.73 9.75 -34.72
N LYS A 403 -5.31 8.93 -33.77
CA LYS A 403 -6.12 7.89 -33.13
C LYS A 403 -5.76 7.78 -31.65
N SER A 404 -6.73 7.36 -30.84
CA SER A 404 -6.54 7.14 -29.41
C SER A 404 -7.07 5.78 -28.99
N PHE A 405 -6.49 5.22 -27.93
CA PHE A 405 -6.95 3.98 -27.30
C PHE A 405 -6.79 4.05 -25.77
N PRO A 406 -7.64 3.34 -25.01
CA PRO A 406 -7.52 3.28 -23.56
C PRO A 406 -6.49 2.23 -23.12
N ILE A 407 -5.80 2.56 -22.03
CA ILE A 407 -5.07 1.61 -21.19
C ILE A 407 -5.81 1.51 -19.87
N HIS A 408 -6.19 0.28 -19.49
CA HIS A 408 -6.82 -0.02 -18.21
C HIS A 408 -5.80 -0.68 -17.29
N VAL A 409 -5.37 0.02 -16.25
CA VAL A 409 -4.56 -0.55 -15.17
C VAL A 409 -5.50 -0.92 -14.03
N ARG A 410 -5.51 -2.18 -13.64
CA ARG A 410 -6.32 -2.68 -12.54
C ARG A 410 -5.43 -3.41 -11.57
N ASP A 411 -5.88 -3.46 -10.33
CA ASP A 411 -5.33 -4.35 -9.33
C ASP A 411 -6.30 -5.52 -9.13
N THR A 412 -5.81 -6.72 -9.36
CA THR A 412 -6.52 -8.00 -9.25
C THR A 412 -5.74 -9.01 -8.41
N THR A 413 -4.62 -8.60 -7.83
CA THR A 413 -3.73 -9.44 -7.05
C THR A 413 -4.10 -9.29 -5.59
N ALA A 414 -4.43 -10.41 -4.91
CA ALA A 414 -4.74 -10.35 -3.49
C ALA A 414 -3.47 -10.23 -2.62
N PRO A 415 -3.57 -9.62 -1.42
CA PRO A 415 -2.45 -9.49 -0.50
C PRO A 415 -1.83 -10.82 -0.11
N GLU A 416 -0.52 -10.83 0.13
CA GLU A 416 0.20 -11.97 0.70
C GLU A 416 0.02 -11.98 2.23
N LEU A 417 -0.88 -12.83 2.73
CA LEU A 417 -1.18 -12.98 4.16
C LEU A 417 -0.24 -13.97 4.85
N THR A 418 0.52 -13.49 5.83
CA THR A 418 1.36 -14.28 6.73
C THR A 418 0.72 -14.39 8.12
N VAL A 419 0.45 -15.63 8.55
CA VAL A 419 -0.03 -15.99 9.90
C VAL A 419 1.00 -16.90 10.57
N PRO A 420 1.04 -17.01 11.91
CA PRO A 420 2.00 -17.85 12.59
C PRO A 420 1.66 -19.34 12.42
N ALA A 421 2.59 -20.20 12.79
CA ALA A 421 2.28 -21.62 13.00
C ALA A 421 1.28 -21.77 14.16
N SER A 422 0.65 -22.96 14.28
CA SER A 422 -0.21 -23.26 15.42
C SER A 422 0.52 -23.04 16.75
N LEU A 423 -0.19 -22.45 17.71
CA LEU A 423 0.34 -22.03 19.01
C LEU A 423 -0.21 -22.92 20.11
N SER A 424 0.59 -23.15 21.14
CA SER A 424 0.13 -23.74 22.41
C SER A 424 0.27 -22.75 23.55
N ALA A 425 -0.71 -22.72 24.45
CA ALA A 425 -0.69 -21.88 25.64
C ALA A 425 -1.19 -22.66 26.86
N GLU A 426 -0.65 -22.31 28.02
CA GLU A 426 -1.11 -22.83 29.31
C GLU A 426 -2.34 -22.05 29.76
N ALA A 427 -3.37 -22.75 30.25
CA ALA A 427 -4.56 -22.17 30.81
C ALA A 427 -4.22 -21.31 32.03
N THR A 428 -4.66 -20.05 32.02
CA THR A 428 -4.47 -19.12 33.14
C THR A 428 -5.69 -19.02 34.05
N GLY A 429 -6.69 -19.88 33.82
CA GLY A 429 -7.93 -19.94 34.56
C GLY A 429 -8.99 -20.80 33.86
N PRO A 430 -10.20 -20.92 34.43
CA PRO A 430 -11.27 -21.79 33.92
C PRO A 430 -11.77 -21.41 32.52
N LEU A 431 -11.58 -20.14 32.12
CA LEU A 431 -11.94 -19.66 30.78
C LEU A 431 -10.84 -19.90 29.73
N GLY A 432 -9.69 -20.44 30.16
CA GLY A 432 -8.52 -20.73 29.33
C GLY A 432 -7.44 -19.64 29.40
N ALA A 433 -6.90 -19.24 28.26
CA ALA A 433 -5.72 -18.36 28.18
C ALA A 433 -5.90 -17.23 27.16
N ALA A 434 -5.45 -16.03 27.50
CA ALA A 434 -5.33 -14.94 26.52
C ALA A 434 -4.09 -15.16 25.65
N VAL A 435 -4.26 -15.26 24.33
CA VAL A 435 -3.16 -15.53 23.40
C VAL A 435 -3.04 -14.40 22.39
N ALA A 436 -1.90 -13.73 22.40
CA ALA A 436 -1.52 -12.76 21.37
C ALA A 436 -0.67 -13.43 20.30
N PHE A 437 -0.93 -13.10 19.05
CA PHE A 437 -0.24 -13.63 17.89
C PHE A 437 -0.04 -12.54 16.83
N PRO A 438 1.05 -12.60 16.06
CA PRO A 438 1.27 -11.72 14.93
C PRO A 438 0.55 -12.24 13.68
N ALA A 439 -0.10 -11.35 12.94
CA ALA A 439 -0.56 -11.62 11.57
C ALA A 439 -0.31 -10.35 10.74
N THR A 440 0.27 -10.51 9.56
CA THR A 440 0.66 -9.39 8.68
C THR A 440 0.28 -9.71 7.25
N ALA A 441 -0.08 -8.69 6.47
CA ALA A 441 -0.28 -8.79 5.04
C ALA A 441 0.62 -7.77 4.35
N ASP A 442 1.16 -8.15 3.19
CA ASP A 442 1.94 -7.28 2.31
C ASP A 442 1.26 -7.28 0.93
N ASP A 443 1.18 -6.12 0.30
CA ASP A 443 0.66 -5.97 -1.04
C ASP A 443 1.54 -5.03 -1.86
N ALA A 444 1.66 -5.32 -3.15
CA ALA A 444 2.53 -4.53 -4.02
C ALA A 444 1.95 -3.14 -4.32
N VAL A 445 0.64 -3.02 -4.38
CA VAL A 445 -0.12 -1.81 -4.74
C VAL A 445 -0.45 -0.99 -3.50
N ASP A 446 -0.90 -1.65 -2.44
CA ASP A 446 -1.33 -1.02 -1.19
C ASP A 446 -0.26 -1.13 -0.09
N ALA A 447 0.17 0.04 0.40
CA ALA A 447 1.25 0.12 1.39
C ALA A 447 0.86 -0.41 2.79
N ASP A 448 -0.42 -0.27 3.15
CA ASP A 448 -0.96 -0.70 4.44
C ASP A 448 -2.19 -1.58 4.18
N VAL A 449 -2.07 -2.89 4.46
CA VAL A 449 -3.20 -3.84 4.37
C VAL A 449 -3.58 -4.30 5.77
N ASP A 450 -4.81 -3.98 6.18
CA ASP A 450 -5.34 -4.41 7.47
C ASP A 450 -5.62 -5.93 7.49
N VAL A 451 -5.19 -6.59 8.57
CA VAL A 451 -5.48 -8.00 8.82
C VAL A 451 -6.51 -8.12 9.93
N VAL A 452 -7.62 -8.81 9.64
CA VAL A 452 -8.67 -9.08 10.61
C VAL A 452 -8.68 -10.57 10.93
N CYS A 453 -8.53 -10.92 12.20
CA CYS A 453 -8.58 -12.32 12.66
C CYS A 453 -9.79 -12.57 13.56
N SER A 454 -10.36 -13.77 13.44
CA SER A 454 -11.43 -14.26 14.29
C SER A 454 -11.08 -15.66 14.82
N PRO A 455 -10.93 -15.84 16.15
CA PRO A 455 -10.87 -14.80 17.19
C PRO A 455 -9.70 -13.82 17.01
N ALA A 456 -9.81 -12.60 17.54
CA ALA A 456 -8.78 -11.55 17.40
C ALA A 456 -7.54 -11.83 18.27
N SER A 457 -6.38 -11.30 17.88
CA SER A 457 -5.16 -11.38 18.67
C SER A 457 -5.37 -10.79 20.08
N GLY A 458 -4.96 -11.53 21.11
CA GLY A 458 -5.19 -11.16 22.52
C GLY A 458 -6.53 -11.63 23.09
N SER A 459 -7.38 -12.29 22.31
CA SER A 459 -8.62 -12.91 22.82
C SER A 459 -8.31 -14.04 23.81
N THR A 460 -9.27 -14.32 24.70
CA THR A 460 -9.24 -15.51 25.56
C THR A 460 -9.72 -16.73 24.77
N PHE A 461 -8.85 -17.73 24.68
CA PHE A 461 -9.11 -19.02 24.06
C PHE A 461 -9.48 -20.04 25.13
N VAL A 462 -10.56 -20.78 24.90
CA VAL A 462 -11.00 -21.86 25.80
C VAL A 462 -10.03 -23.04 25.74
N ILE A 463 -10.01 -23.86 26.80
CA ILE A 463 -9.22 -25.10 26.85
C ILE A 463 -9.64 -26.03 25.70
N GLY A 464 -8.65 -26.57 24.98
CA GLY A 464 -8.81 -27.35 23.76
C GLY A 464 -8.22 -26.63 22.54
N GLU A 465 -8.60 -27.09 21.35
CA GLU A 465 -8.19 -26.49 20.09
C GLU A 465 -9.23 -25.46 19.62
N THR A 466 -8.76 -24.27 19.26
CA THR A 466 -9.57 -23.23 18.62
C THR A 466 -8.93 -22.83 17.30
N SER A 467 -9.68 -22.90 16.20
CA SER A 467 -9.21 -22.39 14.91
C SER A 467 -9.32 -20.86 14.86
N VAL A 468 -8.24 -20.21 14.46
CA VAL A 468 -8.21 -18.78 14.13
C VAL A 468 -8.17 -18.66 12.62
N THR A 469 -9.07 -17.86 12.05
CA THR A 469 -9.03 -17.48 10.63
C THR A 469 -8.71 -16.00 10.54
N CYS A 470 -7.70 -15.66 9.74
CA CYS A 470 -7.34 -14.29 9.42
C CYS A 470 -7.64 -14.01 7.96
N ASP A 471 -8.11 -12.80 7.70
CA ASP A 471 -8.46 -12.28 6.39
C ASP A 471 -7.71 -10.97 6.16
N ALA A 472 -7.16 -10.81 4.96
CA ALA A 472 -6.61 -9.56 4.44
C ALA A 472 -7.37 -9.19 3.17
N THR A 473 -7.69 -7.91 3.02
CA THR A 473 -8.37 -7.36 1.84
C THR A 473 -7.69 -6.05 1.45
N ASP A 474 -7.26 -5.95 0.21
CA ASP A 474 -6.69 -4.72 -0.36
C ASP A 474 -7.78 -3.67 -0.69
N ASP A 475 -7.38 -2.48 -1.12
CA ASP A 475 -8.29 -1.38 -1.48
C ASP A 475 -9.06 -1.67 -2.77
N ALA A 476 -8.53 -2.55 -3.64
CA ALA A 476 -9.20 -3.04 -4.85
C ALA A 476 -10.29 -4.10 -4.56
N GLY A 477 -10.32 -4.63 -3.33
CA GLY A 477 -11.27 -5.62 -2.85
C GLY A 477 -10.86 -7.08 -3.07
N ASN A 478 -9.62 -7.37 -3.49
CA ASN A 478 -9.11 -8.74 -3.57
C ASN A 478 -8.78 -9.26 -2.16
N ARG A 479 -8.94 -10.57 -1.95
CA ARG A 479 -8.96 -11.16 -0.60
C ARG A 479 -8.11 -12.42 -0.50
N THR A 480 -7.39 -12.54 0.62
CA THR A 480 -6.70 -13.77 1.04
C THR A 480 -7.14 -14.15 2.44
N SER A 481 -7.42 -15.44 2.66
CA SER A 481 -7.78 -16.00 3.97
C SER A 481 -6.80 -17.10 4.36
N ARG A 482 -6.32 -17.10 5.61
CA ARG A 482 -5.41 -18.12 6.14
C ARG A 482 -5.69 -18.39 7.61
N GLY A 483 -5.58 -19.66 8.02
CA GLY A 483 -5.88 -20.06 9.39
C GLY A 483 -4.76 -20.84 10.06
N PHE A 484 -4.78 -20.83 11.39
CA PHE A 484 -3.92 -21.61 12.28
C PHE A 484 -4.73 -22.04 13.52
N VAL A 485 -4.17 -22.91 14.35
CA VAL A 485 -4.85 -23.41 15.56
C VAL A 485 -4.16 -22.87 16.81
N VAL A 486 -4.94 -22.44 17.78
CA VAL A 486 -4.47 -22.18 19.15
C VAL A 486 -4.96 -23.33 20.03
N THR A 487 -4.03 -24.03 20.67
CA THR A 487 -4.32 -25.13 21.60
C THR A 487 -4.04 -24.66 23.02
N VAL A 488 -5.10 -24.47 23.82
CA VAL A 488 -4.96 -24.16 25.25
C VAL A 488 -5.06 -25.46 26.03
N GLN A 489 -4.07 -25.73 26.87
CA GLN A 489 -4.04 -26.91 27.73
C GLN A 489 -3.81 -26.50 29.18
N ASP A 490 -4.24 -27.35 30.08
CA ASP A 490 -3.97 -27.25 31.50
C ASP A 490 -3.01 -28.37 31.86
N THR A 491 -1.76 -28.00 32.13
CA THR A 491 -0.66 -28.91 32.44
C THR A 491 -0.06 -28.65 33.83
N THR A 492 -0.58 -27.65 34.53
CA THR A 492 -0.10 -27.23 35.85
C THR A 492 -0.88 -27.98 36.93
N GLY A 493 -0.19 -28.62 37.88
CA GLY A 493 -0.85 -29.27 39.01
C GLY A 493 -1.32 -28.28 40.09
N PRO A 494 -2.24 -28.69 40.98
CA PRO A 494 -2.72 -27.86 42.07
C PRO A 494 -1.60 -27.47 43.05
N SER A 495 -1.81 -26.38 43.79
CA SER A 495 -0.96 -25.99 44.92
C SER A 495 -1.58 -26.45 46.24
N ILE A 496 -0.82 -27.19 47.05
CA ILE A 496 -1.27 -27.66 48.38
C ILE A 496 -0.75 -26.71 49.47
N THR A 497 -1.67 -26.30 50.35
CA THR A 497 -1.38 -25.60 51.60
C THR A 497 -1.60 -26.54 52.79
N VAL A 498 -0.56 -26.74 53.58
CA VAL A 498 -0.55 -27.54 54.83
C VAL A 498 -0.16 -26.65 56.03
N PRO A 499 -0.32 -27.10 57.28
CA PRO A 499 0.13 -26.35 58.45
C PRO A 499 1.62 -25.99 58.36
N ALA A 500 1.95 -24.72 58.57
CA ALA A 500 3.33 -24.21 58.45
C ALA A 500 4.23 -24.62 59.64
N ALA A 501 3.64 -24.93 60.78
CA ALA A 501 4.32 -25.43 61.96
C ALA A 501 3.88 -26.88 62.26
N PRO A 502 4.72 -27.68 62.93
CA PRO A 502 4.33 -28.99 63.43
C PRO A 502 3.04 -28.91 64.27
N VAL A 503 2.12 -29.84 64.05
CA VAL A 503 0.92 -29.98 64.88
C VAL A 503 1.30 -30.76 66.13
N MET A 504 1.27 -30.09 67.28
CA MET A 504 1.58 -30.70 68.59
C MET A 504 0.28 -31.16 69.24
N GLN A 505 0.24 -32.40 69.75
CA GLN A 505 -0.92 -32.95 70.45
C GLN A 505 -0.50 -33.77 71.67
N GLU A 506 -1.22 -33.61 72.78
CA GLU A 506 -1.04 -34.44 73.98
C GLU A 506 -1.62 -35.84 73.77
N ALA A 507 -0.87 -36.87 74.17
CA ALA A 507 -1.31 -38.26 74.17
C ALA A 507 -2.53 -38.45 75.09
N THR A 508 -3.56 -39.15 74.59
CA THR A 508 -4.79 -39.45 75.35
C THR A 508 -4.82 -40.87 75.89
N GLY A 509 -3.78 -41.65 75.60
CA GLY A 509 -3.66 -43.05 75.96
C GLY A 509 -2.39 -43.69 75.39
N PRO A 510 -2.16 -44.99 75.65
CA PRO A 510 -0.96 -45.70 75.20
C PRO A 510 -0.82 -45.80 73.67
N GLU A 511 -1.93 -45.71 72.93
CA GLU A 511 -1.94 -45.68 71.47
C GLU A 511 -1.64 -44.28 70.89
N GLY A 512 -1.50 -43.26 71.75
CA GLY A 512 -1.24 -41.86 71.41
C GLY A 512 -2.50 -41.00 71.41
N ALA A 513 -2.68 -40.18 70.36
CA ALA A 513 -3.79 -39.24 70.25
C ALA A 513 -4.40 -39.19 68.85
N VAL A 514 -5.70 -38.93 68.79
CA VAL A 514 -6.39 -38.59 67.54
C VAL A 514 -6.08 -37.14 67.20
N VAL A 515 -5.47 -36.89 66.03
CA VAL A 515 -5.06 -35.54 65.61
C VAL A 515 -5.85 -35.09 64.40
N ALA A 516 -6.53 -33.95 64.53
CA ALA A 516 -7.20 -33.28 63.42
C ALA A 516 -6.34 -32.13 62.90
N TYR A 517 -6.19 -32.07 61.58
CA TYR A 517 -5.52 -30.98 60.88
C TYR A 517 -6.30 -30.58 59.62
N THR A 518 -5.95 -29.42 59.07
CA THR A 518 -6.52 -28.91 57.82
C THR A 518 -5.44 -28.82 56.76
N ALA A 519 -5.68 -29.44 55.62
CA ALA A 519 -4.93 -29.22 54.38
C ALA A 519 -5.94 -28.77 53.32
N THR A 520 -5.51 -27.89 52.41
CA THR A 520 -6.33 -27.43 51.30
C THR A 520 -5.50 -27.42 50.02
N ALA A 521 -6.08 -27.76 48.89
CA ALA A 521 -5.44 -27.60 47.60
C ALA A 521 -6.28 -26.67 46.71
N SER A 522 -5.61 -25.86 45.90
CA SER A 522 -6.26 -25.05 44.87
C SER A 522 -5.47 -25.08 43.57
N ASP A 523 -6.18 -25.23 42.48
CA ASP A 523 -5.67 -25.11 41.12
C ASP A 523 -6.21 -23.82 40.45
N LEU A 524 -5.47 -23.30 39.48
CA LEU A 524 -5.83 -22.06 38.80
C LEU A 524 -7.05 -22.22 37.87
N VAL A 525 -7.20 -23.39 37.25
CA VAL A 525 -8.28 -23.75 36.32
C VAL A 525 -9.45 -24.37 37.07
N ASP A 526 -9.18 -25.31 37.97
CA ASP A 526 -10.21 -26.09 38.66
C ASP A 526 -10.67 -25.48 40.00
N GLY A 527 -9.96 -24.47 40.52
CA GLY A 527 -10.28 -23.85 41.79
C GLY A 527 -9.98 -24.78 42.98
N PRO A 528 -10.85 -24.90 44.00
CA PRO A 528 -10.61 -25.83 45.11
C PRO A 528 -10.54 -27.29 44.65
N VAL A 529 -9.45 -27.97 44.97
CA VAL A 529 -9.20 -29.38 44.62
C VAL A 529 -9.20 -30.24 45.89
N GLU A 530 -9.68 -31.48 45.77
CA GLU A 530 -9.64 -32.45 46.86
C GLU A 530 -8.19 -32.81 47.21
N VAL A 531 -7.86 -32.75 48.50
CA VAL A 531 -6.55 -33.13 49.03
C VAL A 531 -6.67 -34.44 49.81
N THR A 532 -5.73 -35.34 49.57
CA THR A 532 -5.62 -36.60 50.31
C THR A 532 -4.31 -36.61 51.09
N CYS A 533 -4.37 -36.90 52.38
CA CYS A 533 -3.19 -36.91 53.24
C CYS A 533 -3.08 -38.26 53.95
N VAL A 534 -1.84 -38.73 54.12
CA VAL A 534 -1.53 -39.99 54.80
C VAL A 534 -0.51 -39.72 55.91
N PRO A 535 -0.83 -40.05 57.19
CA PRO A 535 -2.12 -40.50 57.72
C PRO A 535 -3.22 -39.41 57.63
N ALA A 536 -4.49 -39.78 57.43
CA ALA A 536 -5.61 -38.85 57.23
C ALA A 536 -5.93 -38.00 58.47
N SER A 537 -6.55 -36.82 58.28
CA SER A 537 -7.02 -35.98 59.39
C SER A 537 -8.01 -36.74 60.27
N GLY A 538 -7.79 -36.72 61.58
CA GLY A 538 -8.53 -37.53 62.56
C GLY A 538 -8.00 -38.96 62.72
N SER A 539 -6.84 -39.30 62.17
CA SER A 539 -6.15 -40.56 62.48
C SER A 539 -5.53 -40.53 63.89
N THR A 540 -5.35 -41.70 64.49
CA THR A 540 -4.55 -41.86 65.70
C THR A 540 -3.06 -41.85 65.36
N PHE A 541 -2.31 -40.98 66.02
CA PHE A 541 -0.85 -40.92 65.94
C PHE A 541 -0.27 -41.44 67.25
N ALA A 542 0.63 -42.42 67.16
CA ALA A 542 1.40 -42.91 68.31
C ALA A 542 2.36 -41.84 68.84
N LEU A 543 2.88 -42.01 70.05
CA LEU A 543 3.88 -41.09 70.61
C LEU A 543 5.09 -40.91 69.66
N GLY A 544 5.59 -39.68 69.57
CA GLY A 544 6.68 -39.27 68.69
C GLY A 544 6.23 -38.39 67.53
N THR A 545 7.17 -38.12 66.63
CA THR A 545 6.95 -37.26 65.45
C THR A 545 6.71 -38.10 64.20
N HIS A 546 5.60 -37.84 63.52
CA HIS A 546 5.16 -38.52 62.29
C HIS A 546 5.04 -37.51 61.16
N ALA A 547 5.49 -37.89 59.96
CA ALA A 547 5.27 -37.10 58.76
C ALA A 547 3.88 -37.37 58.19
N VAL A 548 3.16 -36.32 57.84
CA VAL A 548 1.94 -36.37 57.06
C VAL A 548 2.27 -35.89 55.65
N VAL A 549 2.06 -36.77 54.67
CA VAL A 549 2.28 -36.45 53.25
C VAL A 549 0.93 -36.23 52.60
N CYS A 550 0.76 -35.08 51.96
CA CYS A 550 -0.45 -34.69 51.25
C CYS A 550 -0.23 -34.65 49.75
N ASP A 551 -1.20 -35.17 49.01
CA ASP A 551 -1.25 -35.25 47.55
C ASP A 551 -2.58 -34.66 47.05
N ALA A 552 -2.56 -34.04 45.88
CA ALA A 552 -3.73 -33.49 45.21
C ALA A 552 -3.54 -33.61 43.69
N GLN A 553 -4.64 -33.86 42.99
CA GLN A 553 -4.67 -34.00 41.54
C GLN A 553 -5.87 -33.24 41.01
N ASP A 554 -5.67 -32.44 39.97
CA ASP A 554 -6.76 -31.72 39.30
C ASP A 554 -7.63 -32.67 38.44
N SER A 555 -8.64 -32.12 37.79
CA SER A 555 -9.55 -32.92 36.95
C SER A 555 -8.96 -33.32 35.59
N ARG A 556 -7.82 -32.75 35.19
CA ARG A 556 -7.06 -33.09 33.98
C ARG A 556 -5.96 -34.12 34.25
N GLY A 557 -5.76 -34.47 35.51
CA GLY A 557 -4.79 -35.46 35.95
C GLY A 557 -3.41 -34.88 36.29
N ASN A 558 -3.23 -33.56 36.30
CA ASN A 558 -1.97 -32.95 36.74
C ASN A 558 -1.86 -33.03 38.26
N LYS A 559 -0.67 -33.41 38.74
CA LYS A 559 -0.41 -33.66 40.16
C LYS A 559 0.29 -32.48 40.80
N ALA A 560 -0.12 -32.14 42.02
CA ALA A 560 0.61 -31.23 42.87
C ALA A 560 1.99 -31.79 43.23
N GLU A 561 2.93 -30.88 43.52
CA GLU A 561 4.10 -31.25 44.32
C GLU A 561 3.64 -31.65 45.73
N GLN A 562 4.13 -32.77 46.24
CA GLN A 562 3.72 -33.29 47.54
C GLN A 562 4.08 -32.33 48.67
N ALA A 563 3.09 -31.98 49.49
CA ALA A 563 3.32 -31.18 50.68
C ALA A 563 3.48 -32.09 51.90
N VAL A 564 4.47 -31.78 52.75
CA VAL A 564 4.76 -32.55 53.96
C VAL A 564 4.78 -31.61 55.16
N PHE A 565 4.11 -32.02 56.23
CA PHE A 565 4.24 -31.41 57.56
C PHE A 565 4.34 -32.52 58.61
N SER A 566 4.68 -32.18 59.85
CA SER A 566 4.81 -33.15 60.93
C SER A 566 3.72 -33.00 61.98
N VAL A 567 3.29 -34.13 62.52
CA VAL A 567 2.45 -34.23 63.71
C VAL A 567 3.31 -34.84 64.81
N THR A 568 3.37 -34.19 65.97
CA THR A 568 4.12 -34.67 67.12
C THR A 568 3.16 -34.93 68.27
N VAL A 569 3.08 -36.18 68.69
CA VAL A 569 2.32 -36.60 69.88
C VAL A 569 3.29 -36.81 71.03
N GLU A 570 3.10 -36.05 72.10
CA GLU A 570 3.92 -36.11 73.31
C GLU A 570 3.06 -36.42 74.53
N ASP A 571 3.68 -36.99 75.55
CA ASP A 571 3.07 -37.19 76.85
C ASP A 571 3.72 -36.22 77.84
N THR A 572 2.96 -35.20 78.22
CA THR A 572 3.34 -34.18 79.19
C THR A 572 2.52 -34.29 80.48
N THR A 573 1.61 -35.25 80.54
CA THR A 573 0.72 -35.46 81.67
C THR A 573 1.46 -36.22 82.76
N ALA A 574 1.49 -35.67 83.98
CA ALA A 574 2.08 -36.37 85.11
C ALA A 574 1.12 -37.42 85.70
N PRO A 575 1.64 -38.53 86.28
CA PRO A 575 0.82 -39.51 86.96
C PRO A 575 -0.05 -38.89 88.05
N GLU A 576 -1.30 -39.32 88.15
CA GLU A 576 -2.20 -38.98 89.24
C GLU A 576 -2.02 -39.98 90.40
N LEU A 577 -1.69 -39.48 91.60
CA LEU A 577 -1.54 -40.29 92.80
C LEU A 577 -2.82 -40.25 93.63
N SER A 578 -3.25 -41.43 94.09
CA SER A 578 -4.39 -41.61 94.99
C SER A 578 -3.95 -42.25 96.29
N VAL A 579 -4.51 -41.79 97.41
CA VAL A 579 -4.26 -42.32 98.75
C VAL A 579 -5.55 -42.97 99.24
N ALA A 580 -5.52 -44.28 99.53
CA ALA A 580 -6.72 -45.01 99.94
C ALA A 580 -7.20 -44.66 101.34
N VAL A 581 -6.28 -44.38 102.27
CA VAL A 581 -6.56 -44.06 103.68
C VAL A 581 -5.58 -42.99 104.17
N ASP A 582 -6.10 -41.88 104.69
CA ASP A 582 -5.32 -40.79 105.28
C ASP A 582 -6.14 -40.09 106.40
N PRO A 583 -5.66 -40.03 107.66
CA PRO A 583 -4.42 -40.63 108.16
C PRO A 583 -4.56 -42.14 108.39
N ILE A 584 -3.45 -42.87 108.28
CA ILE A 584 -3.34 -44.25 108.77
C ILE A 584 -3.16 -44.22 110.28
N VAL A 585 -4.04 -44.88 111.03
CA VAL A 585 -3.95 -44.99 112.49
C VAL A 585 -3.52 -46.40 112.88
N ALA A 586 -2.47 -46.52 113.70
CA ALA A 586 -1.95 -47.80 114.19
C ALA A 586 -1.75 -47.79 115.71
N GLU A 587 -2.00 -48.93 116.36
CA GLU A 587 -1.74 -49.11 117.80
C GLU A 587 -0.29 -49.53 118.03
N ALA A 588 0.38 -48.90 118.98
CA ALA A 588 1.73 -49.24 119.40
C ALA A 588 1.78 -50.66 119.96
N THR A 589 2.64 -51.50 119.39
CA THR A 589 2.82 -52.89 119.83
C THR A 589 4.01 -53.07 120.78
N GLY A 590 4.74 -51.99 121.05
CA GLY A 590 5.91 -51.95 121.92
C GLY A 590 6.52 -50.54 121.96
N PRO A 591 7.68 -50.36 122.62
CA PRO A 591 8.28 -49.03 122.85
C PRO A 591 8.73 -48.32 121.57
N ASP A 592 9.00 -49.06 120.49
CA ASP A 592 9.40 -48.50 119.19
C ASP A 592 8.19 -48.05 118.35
N GLY A 593 6.96 -48.27 118.82
CA GLY A 593 5.70 -47.89 118.17
C GLY A 593 5.05 -49.02 117.39
N ALA A 594 4.62 -48.74 116.14
CA ALA A 594 3.86 -49.65 115.29
C ALA A 594 4.45 -49.75 113.88
N VAL A 595 4.37 -50.94 113.27
CA VAL A 595 4.77 -51.16 111.87
C VAL A 595 3.56 -50.95 110.96
N VAL A 596 3.69 -50.11 109.93
CA VAL A 596 2.66 -49.92 108.90
C VAL A 596 3.10 -50.65 107.65
N ALA A 597 2.43 -51.77 107.35
CA ALA A 597 2.81 -52.69 106.29
C ALA A 597 2.53 -52.17 104.87
N ASP A 598 1.51 -51.33 104.70
CA ASP A 598 1.11 -50.75 103.42
C ASP A 598 0.56 -49.34 103.65
N PHE A 599 0.90 -48.43 102.75
CA PHE A 599 0.40 -47.06 102.76
C PHE A 599 -0.84 -46.86 101.88
N GLY A 600 -1.20 -47.85 101.05
CA GLY A 600 -2.38 -47.78 100.18
C GLY A 600 -2.31 -46.65 99.15
N VAL A 601 -1.10 -46.27 98.72
CA VAL A 601 -0.89 -45.25 97.69
C VAL A 601 -0.76 -45.91 96.32
N GLY A 602 -1.65 -45.55 95.40
CA GLY A 602 -1.58 -45.96 94.00
C GLY A 602 -1.31 -44.77 93.09
N ALA A 603 -0.69 -45.01 91.93
CA ALA A 603 -0.57 -44.01 90.88
C ALA A 603 -1.05 -44.57 89.55
N THR A 604 -1.77 -43.75 88.80
CA THR A 604 -2.17 -44.06 87.43
C THR A 604 -1.85 -42.89 86.53
N ASP A 605 -1.35 -43.20 85.35
CA ASP A 605 -1.13 -42.26 84.27
C ASP A 605 -2.01 -42.62 83.07
N VAL A 606 -2.42 -41.61 82.29
CA VAL A 606 -3.34 -41.80 81.16
C VAL A 606 -2.70 -42.58 80.01
N VAL A 607 -1.38 -42.43 79.81
CA VAL A 607 -0.61 -43.11 78.76
C VAL A 607 0.00 -44.41 79.29
N ASP A 608 0.56 -44.38 80.51
CA ASP A 608 1.33 -45.50 81.06
C ASP A 608 0.52 -46.48 81.92
N GLY A 609 -0.71 -46.16 82.29
CA GLY A 609 -1.54 -46.98 83.16
C GLY A 609 -1.01 -46.97 84.60
N PRO A 610 -0.99 -48.11 85.32
CA PRO A 610 -0.45 -48.16 86.68
C PRO A 610 1.04 -47.81 86.73
N VAL A 611 1.40 -46.78 87.49
CA VAL A 611 2.79 -46.29 87.65
C VAL A 611 3.30 -46.64 89.04
N GLY A 612 4.59 -46.96 89.14
CA GLY A 612 5.22 -47.27 90.42
C GLY A 612 5.27 -46.04 91.34
N VAL A 613 4.80 -46.21 92.58
CA VAL A 613 4.89 -45.19 93.63
C VAL A 613 6.17 -45.39 94.45
N SER A 614 6.86 -44.30 94.72
CA SER A 614 8.01 -44.24 95.62
C SER A 614 7.74 -43.23 96.73
N CYS A 615 7.87 -43.67 97.99
CA CYS A 615 7.69 -42.80 99.16
C CYS A 615 9.01 -42.59 99.92
N ASP A 616 9.13 -41.48 100.63
CA ASP A 616 10.30 -41.15 101.47
C ASP A 616 10.49 -42.11 102.66
N ARG A 617 9.46 -42.90 102.96
CA ARG A 617 9.51 -44.07 103.86
C ARG A 617 9.01 -45.31 103.12
N ALA A 618 9.58 -46.47 103.43
CA ALA A 618 9.18 -47.73 102.80
C ALA A 618 7.95 -48.35 103.52
N PRO A 619 7.01 -48.97 102.80
CA PRO A 619 6.02 -49.86 103.41
C PRO A 619 6.71 -50.92 104.28
N GLY A 620 6.16 -51.19 105.47
CA GLY A 620 6.79 -52.02 106.50
C GLY A 620 7.73 -51.27 107.45
N SER A 621 7.82 -49.94 107.34
CA SER A 621 8.58 -49.14 108.31
C SER A 621 7.89 -49.08 109.68
N THR A 622 8.69 -48.97 110.74
CA THR A 622 8.22 -48.70 112.10
C THR A 622 8.04 -47.20 112.32
N PHE A 623 6.90 -46.80 112.85
CA PHE A 623 6.55 -45.42 113.19
C PHE A 623 6.48 -45.28 114.71
N ALA A 624 7.17 -44.27 115.25
CA ALA A 624 7.12 -43.95 116.67
C ALA A 624 5.76 -43.32 117.04
N LEU A 625 5.44 -43.31 118.33
CA LEU A 625 4.26 -42.65 118.89
C LEU A 625 4.13 -41.18 118.40
N GLY A 626 2.92 -40.80 118.00
CA GLY A 626 2.61 -39.49 117.40
C GLY A 626 2.31 -39.57 115.91
N SER A 627 2.22 -38.40 115.25
CA SER A 627 1.93 -38.29 113.82
C SER A 627 3.21 -38.09 113.00
N THR A 628 3.23 -38.69 111.82
CA THR A 628 4.32 -38.67 110.87
C THR A 628 3.79 -38.52 109.46
N THR A 629 4.26 -37.52 108.72
CA THR A 629 3.96 -37.39 107.28
C THR A 629 4.92 -38.24 106.43
N VAL A 630 4.36 -38.93 105.44
CA VAL A 630 5.05 -39.70 104.41
C VAL A 630 4.79 -39.02 103.06
N ASN A 631 5.85 -38.66 102.34
CA ASN A 631 5.76 -38.02 101.03
C ASN A 631 5.98 -39.06 99.94
N CYS A 632 5.09 -39.11 98.96
CA CYS A 632 5.11 -40.06 97.86
C CYS A 632 5.18 -39.35 96.50
N MET A 633 5.84 -39.97 95.54
CA MET A 633 5.94 -39.52 94.16
C MET A 633 5.83 -40.68 93.19
N ALA A 634 5.38 -40.40 91.97
CA ALA A 634 5.38 -41.35 90.86
C ALA A 634 5.88 -40.62 89.61
N THR A 635 6.75 -41.30 88.84
CA THR A 635 7.27 -40.80 87.57
C THR A 635 6.81 -41.72 86.47
N ASP A 636 6.17 -41.19 85.44
CA ASP A 636 5.83 -41.96 84.23
C ASP A 636 7.09 -42.36 83.44
N LYS A 637 6.92 -43.04 82.31
CA LYS A 637 8.04 -43.51 81.47
C LYS A 637 8.75 -42.38 80.72
N VAL A 638 8.08 -41.25 80.49
CA VAL A 638 8.62 -40.10 79.74
C VAL A 638 9.29 -39.08 80.68
N GLY A 639 9.09 -39.21 81.98
CA GLY A 639 9.74 -38.46 83.04
C GLY A 639 8.85 -37.41 83.73
N ASN A 640 7.54 -37.33 83.44
CA ASN A 640 6.67 -36.41 84.16
C ASN A 640 6.40 -36.94 85.58
N LEU A 641 6.24 -36.01 86.55
CA LEU A 641 6.35 -36.32 87.97
C LEU A 641 5.10 -35.89 88.75
N GLY A 642 4.37 -36.86 89.30
CA GLY A 642 3.27 -36.66 90.25
C GLY A 642 3.75 -36.74 91.71
N ARG A 643 3.07 -36.04 92.63
CA ARG A 643 3.40 -36.01 94.08
C ARG A 643 2.14 -36.05 94.94
N THR A 644 2.21 -36.73 96.09
CA THR A 644 1.20 -36.69 97.16
C THR A 644 1.85 -36.92 98.53
N SER A 645 1.09 -36.79 99.62
CA SER A 645 1.53 -37.12 100.98
C SER A 645 0.37 -37.69 101.80
N LEU A 646 0.68 -38.45 102.85
CA LEU A 646 -0.28 -38.95 103.83
C LEU A 646 0.33 -38.93 105.24
N ASP A 647 -0.52 -38.96 106.26
CA ASP A 647 -0.09 -39.00 107.66
C ASP A 647 -0.28 -40.40 108.27
N VAL A 648 0.71 -40.85 109.04
CA VAL A 648 0.68 -42.07 109.88
C VAL A 648 0.70 -41.65 111.34
N THR A 649 -0.34 -42.02 112.09
CA THR A 649 -0.48 -41.75 113.52
C THR A 649 -0.38 -43.04 114.33
N VAL A 650 0.58 -43.13 115.25
CA VAL A 650 0.73 -44.24 116.18
C VAL A 650 0.31 -43.83 117.59
N GLN A 651 -0.59 -44.59 118.21
CA GLN A 651 -1.18 -44.32 119.53
C GLN A 651 -1.11 -45.55 120.45
N ASP A 652 -1.21 -45.34 121.77
CA ASP A 652 -1.27 -46.41 122.78
C ASP A 652 -2.53 -46.25 123.65
N THR A 653 -3.43 -47.22 123.52
CA THR A 653 -4.73 -47.23 124.21
C THR A 653 -4.84 -48.29 125.31
N THR A 654 -3.76 -48.99 125.64
CA THR A 654 -3.77 -50.14 126.56
C THR A 654 -3.49 -49.72 128.00
N ALA A 655 -4.21 -50.27 129.00
CA ALA A 655 -4.03 -49.93 130.41
C ALA A 655 -3.14 -50.93 131.18
N PRO A 656 -2.40 -50.50 132.23
CA PRO A 656 -1.45 -51.34 132.96
C PRO A 656 -2.13 -52.35 133.92
N GLY A 657 -1.50 -53.51 134.18
CA GLY A 657 -1.97 -54.50 135.17
C GLY A 657 -1.44 -54.27 136.60
N ILE A 658 -2.19 -54.65 137.66
CA ILE A 658 -1.84 -54.42 139.09
C ILE A 658 -1.56 -55.73 139.86
N THR A 659 -0.51 -55.74 140.69
CA THR A 659 -0.17 -56.83 141.64
C THR A 659 0.02 -56.30 143.08
N TRP A 660 -0.55 -56.97 144.10
CA TRP A 660 -0.48 -56.59 145.53
C TRP A 660 0.65 -57.32 146.30
N SER A 661 1.21 -56.68 147.34
CA SER A 661 2.20 -57.26 148.26
C SER A 661 1.94 -56.90 149.74
N GLY A 662 1.92 -57.90 150.63
CA GLY A 662 1.71 -57.72 152.09
C GLY A 662 0.29 -57.33 152.51
N GLY A 663 0.13 -56.83 153.76
CA GLY A 663 -1.11 -56.24 154.29
C GLY A 663 -2.08 -57.17 155.01
N PRO A 664 -3.13 -56.62 155.65
CA PRO A 664 -4.29 -57.39 156.12
C PRO A 664 -4.91 -58.20 154.97
N ALA A 665 -5.29 -59.43 155.26
CA ALA A 665 -6.02 -60.25 154.31
C ALA A 665 -7.45 -59.70 154.15
N ASP A 666 -7.97 -59.76 152.93
CA ASP A 666 -9.32 -59.27 152.64
C ASP A 666 -10.38 -60.04 153.46
N GLY A 667 -11.20 -59.31 154.22
CA GLY A 667 -12.24 -59.81 155.11
C GLY A 667 -11.82 -60.19 156.55
N ALA A 668 -10.54 -60.06 156.94
CA ALA A 668 -10.06 -60.55 158.25
C ALA A 668 -10.43 -59.64 159.44
N SER A 669 -10.51 -60.20 160.66
CA SER A 669 -10.74 -59.47 161.92
C SER A 669 -9.61 -59.69 162.93
N TYR A 670 -9.21 -58.63 163.63
CA TYR A 670 -8.08 -58.63 164.56
C TYR A 670 -8.47 -58.01 165.92
N PRO A 671 -7.99 -58.52 167.07
CA PRO A 671 -8.11 -57.83 168.35
C PRO A 671 -7.45 -56.44 168.30
N PHE A 672 -7.92 -55.48 169.12
CA PHE A 672 -7.43 -54.09 169.18
C PHE A 672 -5.90 -53.92 169.17
N ASP A 673 -5.15 -54.88 169.72
CA ASP A 673 -3.69 -54.86 169.84
C ASP A 673 -2.93 -55.73 168.81
N HIS A 674 -3.59 -56.28 167.78
CA HIS A 674 -3.00 -57.27 166.84
C HIS A 674 -3.28 -57.02 165.33
N VAL A 675 -3.31 -55.77 164.87
CA VAL A 675 -3.53 -55.43 163.43
C VAL A 675 -2.23 -55.53 162.60
N PRO A 676 -2.18 -56.25 161.45
CA PRO A 676 -0.98 -56.35 160.58
C PRO A 676 -0.60 -55.02 159.90
N ALA A 677 0.67 -54.85 159.49
CA ALA A 677 1.19 -53.66 158.80
C ALA A 677 0.57 -53.42 157.39
N ALA A 678 0.71 -52.22 156.83
CA ALA A 678 0.10 -51.81 155.55
C ALA A 678 0.69 -52.52 154.29
N PRO A 679 -0.12 -52.80 153.23
CA PRO A 679 0.37 -53.36 151.96
C PRO A 679 0.95 -52.34 150.96
N SER A 680 1.59 -52.85 149.90
CA SER A 680 2.05 -52.11 148.70
C SER A 680 1.57 -52.78 147.37
N CYS A 681 1.80 -52.13 146.21
CA CYS A 681 1.44 -52.67 144.88
C CYS A 681 2.48 -52.34 143.78
N ALA A 682 2.46 -53.10 142.67
CA ALA A 682 3.29 -52.90 141.47
C ALA A 682 2.44 -52.98 140.18
N ALA A 683 2.89 -52.36 139.08
CA ALA A 683 2.19 -52.38 137.80
C ALA A 683 3.12 -52.51 136.58
N THR A 684 2.60 -53.09 135.49
CA THR A 684 3.32 -53.33 134.22
C THR A 684 2.41 -53.12 133.01
N ASP A 685 2.94 -52.54 131.92
CA ASP A 685 2.30 -52.37 130.61
C ASP A 685 3.25 -52.76 129.45
N ALA A 686 2.72 -53.13 128.28
CA ALA A 686 3.52 -53.60 127.13
C ALA A 686 4.25 -52.46 126.39
N VAL A 687 3.68 -51.26 126.37
CA VAL A 687 4.26 -50.05 125.78
C VAL A 687 5.06 -49.28 126.86
N ASP A 688 4.62 -49.33 128.12
CA ASP A 688 5.33 -48.77 129.28
C ASP A 688 5.60 -49.80 130.40
N PRO A 689 6.74 -50.53 130.36
CA PRO A 689 7.05 -51.56 131.35
C PRO A 689 7.28 -51.03 132.78
N ALA A 690 7.24 -49.71 133.00
CA ALA A 690 7.47 -49.05 134.30
C ALA A 690 6.23 -48.27 134.79
N ALA A 691 5.02 -48.81 134.60
CA ALA A 691 3.79 -48.20 135.11
C ALA A 691 3.80 -48.02 136.64
N THR A 692 3.31 -46.87 137.12
CA THR A 692 3.31 -46.54 138.56
C THR A 692 2.14 -47.19 139.29
N CYS A 693 2.28 -47.56 140.57
CA CYS A 693 1.19 -48.11 141.41
C CYS A 693 1.23 -47.57 142.86
N ALA A 694 0.08 -47.18 143.42
CA ALA A 694 -0.04 -46.66 144.79
C ALA A 694 -1.24 -47.25 145.56
N VAL A 695 -1.10 -47.47 146.88
CA VAL A 695 -2.13 -48.02 147.78
C VAL A 695 -2.59 -46.98 148.82
N THR A 696 -3.89 -46.90 149.11
CA THR A 696 -4.51 -46.00 150.11
C THR A 696 -5.51 -46.76 151.02
N GLY A 697 -5.87 -46.21 152.20
CA GLY A 697 -7.00 -46.70 153.03
C GLY A 697 -6.71 -47.54 154.30
N TYR A 698 -5.47 -47.55 154.81
CA TYR A 698 -5.06 -48.37 155.96
C TYR A 698 -5.30 -47.71 157.33
N GLY A 699 -5.76 -48.47 158.35
CA GLY A 699 -5.98 -47.98 159.72
C GLY A 699 -6.01 -49.08 160.81
N THR A 700 -5.81 -48.72 162.09
CA THR A 700 -5.69 -49.67 163.23
C THR A 700 -6.73 -49.51 164.34
N GLY A 701 -7.63 -48.51 164.25
CA GLY A 701 -8.70 -48.30 165.22
C GLY A 701 -9.82 -49.35 165.12
N LEU A 702 -10.63 -49.47 166.20
CA LEU A 702 -11.81 -50.34 166.24
C LEU A 702 -12.75 -50.05 165.05
N GLY A 703 -13.31 -51.11 164.45
CA GLY A 703 -14.17 -51.00 163.26
C GLY A 703 -13.52 -51.53 161.97
N SER A 704 -14.14 -51.24 160.82
CA SER A 704 -13.74 -51.77 159.51
C SER A 704 -12.91 -50.77 158.69
N HIS A 705 -11.97 -51.28 157.88
CA HIS A 705 -11.07 -50.52 157.01
C HIS A 705 -11.04 -51.13 155.59
N THR A 706 -10.84 -50.32 154.54
CA THR A 706 -10.79 -50.72 153.11
C THR A 706 -9.60 -50.09 152.40
N LEU A 707 -8.82 -50.89 151.67
CA LEU A 707 -7.60 -50.55 150.94
C LEU A 707 -7.85 -50.49 149.42
N THR A 708 -7.26 -49.53 148.71
CA THR A 708 -7.39 -49.36 147.23
C THR A 708 -6.02 -49.15 146.58
N ALA A 709 -5.70 -49.93 145.54
CA ALA A 709 -4.52 -49.79 144.68
C ALA A 709 -4.90 -49.19 143.32
N THR A 710 -4.10 -48.24 142.80
CA THR A 710 -4.30 -47.58 141.49
C THR A 710 -3.01 -47.57 140.69
N ALA A 711 -3.07 -47.92 139.40
CA ALA A 711 -1.93 -47.87 138.47
C ALA A 711 -2.17 -47.00 137.24
N LYS A 712 -1.10 -46.39 136.71
CA LYS A 712 -1.12 -45.50 135.54
C LYS A 712 0.17 -45.62 134.71
N ASP A 713 0.04 -45.69 133.39
CA ASP A 713 1.15 -45.65 132.41
C ASP A 713 1.47 -44.22 131.91
N LYS A 714 2.51 -44.09 131.08
CA LYS A 714 2.92 -42.82 130.44
C LYS A 714 1.91 -42.26 129.43
N SER A 715 1.16 -43.12 128.74
CA SER A 715 0.14 -42.72 127.75
C SER A 715 -1.13 -42.19 128.42
N GLY A 716 -1.27 -42.41 129.72
CA GLY A 716 -2.32 -41.87 130.56
C GLY A 716 -3.41 -42.88 130.93
N ASN A 717 -3.30 -44.13 130.50
CA ASN A 717 -4.29 -45.18 130.77
C ASN A 717 -4.15 -45.67 132.22
N THR A 718 -5.28 -46.07 132.86
CA THR A 718 -5.35 -46.32 134.32
C THR A 718 -6.08 -47.62 134.70
N ALA A 719 -5.69 -48.25 135.82
CA ALA A 719 -6.32 -49.44 136.41
C ALA A 719 -6.46 -49.33 137.94
N THR A 720 -7.40 -50.07 138.58
CA THR A 720 -7.61 -50.06 140.06
C THR A 720 -8.00 -51.42 140.67
N ALA A 721 -7.70 -51.68 141.95
CA ALA A 721 -8.05 -52.89 142.74
C ALA A 721 -8.29 -52.59 144.25
N THR A 722 -8.99 -53.44 145.04
CA THR A 722 -9.32 -53.18 146.48
C THR A 722 -9.23 -54.40 147.45
N ARG A 723 -9.14 -54.18 148.80
CA ARG A 723 -9.18 -55.16 149.93
C ARG A 723 -9.81 -54.58 151.23
N SER A 724 -10.25 -55.35 152.23
CA SER A 724 -10.92 -54.89 153.48
C SER A 724 -10.57 -55.68 154.78
N PHE A 725 -10.69 -55.12 156.01
CA PHE A 725 -10.45 -55.82 157.32
C PHE A 725 -11.12 -55.12 158.54
N ARG A 726 -11.16 -55.73 159.76
CA ARG A 726 -11.84 -55.22 160.99
C ARG A 726 -11.03 -55.36 162.32
N VAL A 727 -11.29 -54.52 163.33
CA VAL A 727 -10.66 -54.54 164.69
C VAL A 727 -11.67 -54.58 165.89
N GLU A 728 -11.48 -55.41 166.96
CA GLU A 728 -12.44 -55.74 168.07
C GLU A 728 -12.01 -55.43 169.57
N ALA A 729 -12.96 -55.35 170.54
CA ALA A 729 -12.81 -54.95 171.99
C ALA A 729 -12.82 -56.11 173.08
N TRP A 730 -12.55 -55.83 174.38
CA TRP A 730 -12.43 -56.77 175.55
C TRP A 730 -13.76 -57.05 176.34
N LYS A 731 -13.80 -57.99 177.32
CA LYS A 731 -15.03 -58.52 178.03
C LYS A 731 -14.86 -58.77 179.55
N THR A 732 -15.90 -58.65 180.42
CA THR A 732 -15.86 -58.88 181.90
C THR A 732 -17.11 -59.58 182.48
N GLY A 733 -16.97 -60.31 183.61
CA GLY A 733 -18.04 -61.10 184.27
C GLY A 733 -18.78 -60.46 185.46
N GLY A 734 -18.40 -59.28 185.94
CA GLY A 734 -19.04 -58.60 187.09
C GLY A 734 -18.37 -58.85 188.46
N PHE A 735 -19.00 -58.41 189.56
CA PHE A 735 -18.47 -58.58 190.93
C PHE A 735 -18.90 -59.89 191.60
N TYR A 736 -17.98 -60.56 192.30
CA TYR A 736 -18.18 -61.84 193.01
C TYR A 736 -18.25 -61.69 194.57
N ALA A 737 -18.82 -62.68 195.27
CA ALA A 737 -19.10 -62.69 196.73
C ALA A 737 -17.88 -62.36 197.65
N PRO A 738 -18.07 -61.68 198.81
CA PRO A 738 -19.32 -61.43 199.54
C PRO A 738 -20.16 -60.25 199.00
N VAL A 739 -19.72 -59.63 197.90
CA VAL A 739 -20.44 -58.55 197.22
C VAL A 739 -21.29 -59.15 196.10
N ASP A 740 -22.59 -58.87 196.14
CA ASP A 740 -23.46 -59.14 195.01
C ASP A 740 -23.52 -57.90 194.10
N GLY A 741 -22.98 -58.02 192.89
CA GLY A 741 -22.98 -56.99 191.86
C GLY A 741 -24.30 -56.87 191.09
N ASN A 742 -25.28 -57.76 191.31
CA ASN A 742 -26.52 -57.82 190.54
C ASN A 742 -27.59 -56.81 190.99
N GLY A 743 -27.16 -55.64 191.49
CA GLY A 743 -28.05 -54.55 191.89
C GLY A 743 -28.76 -54.74 193.25
N VAL A 744 -28.34 -55.71 194.07
CA VAL A 744 -28.86 -55.91 195.44
C VAL A 744 -28.11 -55.02 196.44
N TRP A 745 -28.79 -54.57 197.50
CA TRP A 745 -28.16 -53.78 198.57
C TRP A 745 -27.37 -54.67 199.54
N ASN A 746 -26.05 -54.63 199.41
CA ASN A 746 -25.14 -55.31 200.34
C ASN A 746 -25.13 -54.57 201.69
N THR A 747 -25.72 -55.14 202.75
CA THR A 747 -25.82 -54.48 204.07
C THR A 747 -24.59 -54.78 204.93
N VAL A 748 -23.79 -53.76 205.22
CA VAL A 748 -22.48 -53.90 205.89
C VAL A 748 -22.37 -52.92 207.07
N LYS A 749 -21.54 -53.25 208.07
CA LYS A 749 -21.37 -52.38 209.25
C LYS A 749 -20.62 -51.11 208.86
N GLY A 750 -21.10 -49.94 209.25
CA GLY A 750 -20.37 -48.68 209.02
C GLY A 750 -18.96 -48.73 209.61
N GLY A 751 -17.94 -48.37 208.82
CA GLY A 751 -16.53 -48.47 209.22
C GLY A 751 -15.88 -49.83 209.00
N SER A 752 -16.53 -50.79 208.32
CA SER A 752 -15.95 -52.11 207.97
C SER A 752 -15.25 -52.13 206.60
N THR A 753 -14.43 -53.15 206.34
CA THR A 753 -13.77 -53.38 205.04
C THR A 753 -14.53 -54.41 204.21
N VAL A 754 -14.75 -54.13 202.92
CA VAL A 754 -15.48 -54.99 201.97
C VAL A 754 -14.60 -55.33 200.76
N PRO A 755 -14.33 -56.61 200.45
CA PRO A 755 -13.58 -57.01 199.26
C PRO A 755 -14.48 -57.09 198.01
N LEU A 756 -14.14 -56.34 196.96
CA LEU A 756 -14.75 -56.33 195.62
C LEU A 756 -13.93 -57.22 194.68
N LYS A 757 -14.51 -58.27 194.07
CA LYS A 757 -13.76 -59.24 193.25
C LYS A 757 -14.31 -59.39 191.82
N PHE A 758 -13.51 -59.50 190.74
CA PHE A 758 -13.97 -59.57 189.33
C PHE A 758 -12.89 -60.07 188.31
N GLU A 759 -13.26 -60.32 187.03
CA GLU A 759 -12.40 -60.82 185.92
C GLU A 759 -12.51 -59.99 184.61
N LEU A 760 -11.54 -60.07 183.68
CA LEU A 760 -11.52 -59.34 182.37
C LEU A 760 -10.80 -60.15 181.27
N PHE A 761 -11.21 -60.11 179.99
CA PHE A 761 -10.69 -60.94 178.87
C PHE A 761 -10.51 -60.16 177.53
N ALA A 762 -9.40 -60.38 176.81
CA ALA A 762 -9.19 -59.94 175.42
C ALA A 762 -9.48 -61.11 174.45
N GLY A 763 -10.61 -61.06 173.75
CA GLY A 763 -11.10 -62.24 173.03
C GLY A 763 -11.43 -63.37 174.00
N SER A 764 -10.74 -64.51 173.87
CA SER A 764 -10.80 -65.64 174.81
C SER A 764 -9.69 -65.65 175.86
N SER A 765 -8.73 -64.72 175.79
CA SER A 765 -7.56 -64.67 176.67
C SER A 765 -7.85 -63.85 177.92
N GLU A 766 -7.67 -64.43 179.10
CA GLU A 766 -7.85 -63.72 180.37
C GLU A 766 -6.77 -62.66 180.59
N LEU A 767 -7.20 -61.45 180.98
CA LEU A 767 -6.32 -60.36 181.33
C LEU A 767 -6.00 -60.40 182.82
N THR A 768 -4.73 -60.62 183.14
CA THR A 768 -4.24 -60.80 184.50
C THR A 768 -3.49 -59.58 185.04
N SER A 769 -3.17 -58.61 184.18
CA SER A 769 -2.43 -57.41 184.55
C SER A 769 -3.36 -56.33 185.09
N THR A 770 -3.03 -55.75 186.25
CA THR A 770 -3.80 -54.64 186.84
C THR A 770 -3.81 -53.39 185.97
N SER A 771 -2.83 -53.22 185.06
CA SER A 771 -2.82 -52.13 184.07
C SER A 771 -3.93 -52.22 183.02
N ALA A 772 -4.61 -53.37 182.92
CA ALA A 772 -5.82 -53.52 182.14
C ALA A 772 -7.01 -52.78 182.76
N ILE A 773 -6.93 -52.47 184.07
CA ILE A 773 -7.96 -51.76 184.81
C ILE A 773 -7.58 -50.28 184.87
N SER A 774 -8.50 -49.43 184.43
CA SER A 774 -8.37 -47.98 184.42
C SER A 774 -8.72 -47.35 185.77
N SER A 775 -9.81 -47.74 186.44
CA SER A 775 -10.22 -47.08 187.71
C SER A 775 -11.20 -47.87 188.59
N PHE A 776 -11.28 -47.48 189.86
CA PHE A 776 -12.29 -47.87 190.86
C PHE A 776 -12.89 -46.64 191.54
N LYS A 777 -14.21 -46.47 191.51
CA LYS A 777 -14.90 -45.29 192.08
C LYS A 777 -16.07 -45.68 192.98
N THR A 778 -16.31 -44.93 194.05
CA THR A 778 -17.47 -45.09 194.95
C THR A 778 -18.22 -43.76 195.14
N GLY A 779 -19.38 -43.76 195.78
CA GLY A 779 -20.02 -42.53 196.25
C GLY A 779 -21.44 -42.75 196.74
N VAL A 780 -22.01 -41.72 197.37
CA VAL A 780 -23.29 -41.82 198.08
C VAL A 780 -24.43 -41.90 197.06
N VAL A 781 -25.37 -42.81 197.33
CA VAL A 781 -26.62 -42.96 196.58
C VAL A 781 -27.80 -42.95 197.55
N SER A 782 -28.99 -42.61 197.06
CA SER A 782 -30.22 -42.67 197.85
C SER A 782 -30.50 -44.11 198.29
N CYS A 783 -30.80 -44.34 199.56
CA CYS A 783 -31.20 -45.67 200.03
C CYS A 783 -32.57 -46.14 199.50
N ALA A 784 -33.38 -45.23 198.94
CA ALA A 784 -34.64 -45.55 198.30
C ALA A 784 -34.48 -45.89 196.80
N SER A 785 -33.35 -45.55 196.19
CA SER A 785 -33.11 -45.74 194.75
C SER A 785 -31.62 -45.84 194.44
N SER A 786 -31.22 -46.92 193.77
CA SER A 786 -29.86 -47.24 193.30
C SER A 786 -29.31 -46.31 192.20
N GLY A 787 -29.81 -45.07 192.13
CA GLY A 787 -29.48 -44.07 191.12
C GLY A 787 -28.03 -43.60 191.14
N ALA A 788 -27.68 -42.77 190.16
CA ALA A 788 -26.33 -42.25 189.95
C ALA A 788 -25.73 -41.58 191.19
N LEU A 789 -24.40 -41.66 191.30
CA LEU A 789 -23.60 -41.19 192.43
C LEU A 789 -23.76 -39.68 192.62
N ALA A 790 -24.19 -39.24 193.81
CA ALA A 790 -24.42 -37.81 194.09
C ALA A 790 -23.11 -37.04 194.26
N ASP A 791 -22.06 -37.69 194.78
CA ASP A 791 -20.68 -37.21 194.79
C ASP A 791 -19.75 -38.44 194.69
N GLU A 792 -19.12 -38.62 193.53
CA GLU A 792 -18.12 -39.67 193.28
C GLU A 792 -16.82 -39.35 194.03
N ILE A 793 -16.35 -40.32 194.79
CA ILE A 793 -15.09 -40.28 195.51
C ILE A 793 -14.33 -41.59 195.23
N GLU A 794 -13.01 -41.55 195.24
CA GLU A 794 -12.26 -42.79 195.17
C GLU A 794 -12.53 -43.66 196.40
N VAL A 795 -12.51 -44.97 196.17
CA VAL A 795 -12.64 -46.00 197.20
C VAL A 795 -11.58 -45.76 198.27
N THR A 796 -11.98 -45.29 199.46
CA THR A 796 -11.05 -45.08 200.58
C THR A 796 -10.61 -46.44 201.14
N THR A 797 -9.32 -46.59 201.46
CA THR A 797 -8.72 -47.84 201.95
C THR A 797 -8.08 -47.63 203.33
N THR A 798 -8.08 -48.64 204.20
CA THR A 798 -7.36 -48.59 205.49
C THR A 798 -6.09 -49.40 205.41
N GLY A 799 -5.03 -48.96 206.12
CA GLY A 799 -3.67 -49.52 206.14
C GLY A 799 -3.52 -50.94 205.58
N GLY A 800 -3.03 -51.04 204.34
CA GLY A 800 -2.61 -52.30 203.68
C GLY A 800 -3.57 -52.94 202.67
N THR A 801 -4.40 -52.20 201.91
CA THR A 801 -5.50 -52.79 201.11
C THR A 801 -5.72 -52.26 199.64
N THR A 802 -4.73 -52.35 198.73
CA THR A 802 -4.77 -51.92 197.29
C THR A 802 -5.27 -52.99 196.28
N LEU A 803 -5.64 -52.59 195.04
CA LEU A 803 -6.06 -53.47 193.93
C LEU A 803 -4.96 -54.49 193.63
N ARG A 804 -5.34 -55.75 193.53
CA ARG A 804 -4.43 -56.84 193.18
C ARG A 804 -5.15 -57.87 192.34
N TYR A 805 -4.41 -58.68 191.60
CA TYR A 805 -4.92 -59.90 191.02
C TYR A 805 -4.60 -61.06 191.96
N ASP A 806 -5.62 -61.79 192.38
CA ASP A 806 -5.49 -63.05 193.10
C ASP A 806 -5.40 -64.17 192.08
N ALA A 807 -4.17 -64.61 191.81
CA ALA A 807 -3.90 -65.67 190.84
C ALA A 807 -4.42 -67.05 191.28
N THR A 808 -4.71 -67.25 192.57
CA THR A 808 -5.26 -68.53 193.05
C THR A 808 -6.77 -68.57 192.88
N ALA A 809 -7.44 -67.44 193.10
CA ALA A 809 -8.89 -67.30 192.87
C ALA A 809 -9.26 -66.98 191.41
N GLY A 810 -8.27 -66.57 190.58
CA GLY A 810 -8.50 -66.12 189.21
C GLY A 810 -9.20 -64.77 189.11
N GLN A 811 -9.04 -63.89 190.10
CA GLN A 811 -9.87 -62.69 190.22
C GLN A 811 -9.07 -61.48 190.67
N PHE A 812 -9.36 -60.33 190.10
CA PHE A 812 -8.96 -59.06 190.68
C PHE A 812 -9.71 -58.82 191.99
N ILE A 813 -9.05 -58.25 193.00
CA ILE A 813 -9.62 -57.94 194.30
C ILE A 813 -9.24 -56.51 194.71
N GLN A 814 -10.25 -55.67 194.97
CA GLN A 814 -10.12 -54.34 195.58
C GLN A 814 -10.86 -54.32 196.91
N ASN A 815 -10.15 -53.98 197.99
CA ASN A 815 -10.77 -53.85 199.30
C ASN A 815 -11.24 -52.41 199.51
N TRP A 816 -12.50 -52.22 199.90
CA TRP A 816 -13.10 -50.92 200.15
C TRP A 816 -13.36 -50.70 201.64
N GLN A 817 -12.84 -49.62 202.22
CA GLN A 817 -13.24 -49.20 203.57
C GLN A 817 -14.55 -48.43 203.51
N THR A 818 -15.58 -48.95 204.15
CA THR A 818 -16.85 -48.26 204.26
C THR A 818 -16.78 -47.09 205.25
N PRO A 819 -17.40 -45.94 204.94
CA PRO A 819 -17.49 -44.81 205.88
C PRO A 819 -18.23 -45.15 207.20
N LYS A 820 -17.96 -44.41 208.28
CA LYS A 820 -18.60 -44.58 209.61
C LYS A 820 -19.92 -43.79 209.74
N SER A 821 -20.83 -43.99 208.80
CA SER A 821 -22.10 -43.26 208.73
C SER A 821 -23.27 -44.25 208.59
N PRO A 822 -23.80 -44.76 209.72
CA PRO A 822 -24.92 -45.71 209.71
C PRO A 822 -26.14 -45.12 209.02
N GLY A 823 -26.85 -45.93 208.22
CA GLY A 823 -28.05 -45.53 207.48
C GLY A 823 -27.79 -44.99 206.08
N THR A 824 -26.54 -44.78 205.66
CA THR A 824 -26.18 -44.25 204.32
C THR A 824 -25.95 -45.37 203.28
N CYS A 825 -26.15 -45.08 201.99
CA CYS A 825 -26.02 -46.05 200.89
C CYS A 825 -24.99 -45.60 199.84
N TYR A 826 -24.31 -46.55 199.17
CA TYR A 826 -23.20 -46.30 198.23
C TYR A 826 -23.25 -47.20 196.98
N LYS A 827 -22.69 -46.74 195.85
CA LYS A 827 -22.40 -47.56 194.65
C LYS A 827 -20.90 -47.56 194.36
N VAL A 828 -20.33 -48.70 193.95
CA VAL A 828 -18.91 -48.84 193.56
C VAL A 828 -18.79 -49.35 192.13
N THR A 829 -17.88 -48.80 191.30
CA THR A 829 -17.69 -49.13 189.87
C THR A 829 -16.22 -49.38 189.51
N MET A 830 -15.94 -50.34 188.63
CA MET A 830 -14.64 -50.67 187.99
C MET A 830 -14.69 -50.35 186.48
N THR A 831 -13.60 -49.88 185.87
CA THR A 831 -13.48 -49.68 184.40
C THR A 831 -12.11 -50.15 183.87
N ALA A 832 -12.05 -50.70 182.65
CA ALA A 832 -10.88 -51.24 181.94
C ALA A 832 -10.36 -50.32 180.80
N LYS A 833 -9.16 -50.58 180.27
CA LYS A 833 -8.43 -49.70 179.33
C LYS A 833 -9.04 -49.60 177.93
N ASP A 834 -9.73 -50.63 177.47
CA ASP A 834 -10.50 -50.61 176.21
C ASP A 834 -11.89 -49.95 176.36
N GLY A 835 -12.27 -49.60 177.60
CA GLY A 835 -13.54 -48.95 177.95
C GLY A 835 -14.55 -49.83 178.71
N THR A 836 -14.29 -51.12 178.94
CA THR A 836 -15.23 -52.07 179.59
C THR A 836 -15.46 -51.78 181.10
N ALA A 837 -16.67 -51.86 181.70
CA ALA A 837 -16.93 -51.48 183.12
C ALA A 837 -17.99 -52.30 183.90
N VAL A 838 -17.92 -52.38 185.25
CA VAL A 838 -18.87 -53.12 186.15
C VAL A 838 -19.15 -52.38 187.48
N SER A 839 -20.31 -52.58 188.15
CA SER A 839 -20.68 -51.88 189.41
C SER A 839 -21.41 -52.74 190.49
N ALA A 840 -21.42 -52.32 191.77
CA ALA A 840 -22.17 -52.92 192.91
C ALA A 840 -22.74 -51.88 193.92
N LEU A 841 -23.74 -52.24 194.74
CA LEU A 841 -24.48 -51.34 195.66
C LEU A 841 -24.41 -51.76 197.15
N PHE A 842 -24.38 -50.81 198.09
CA PHE A 842 -24.15 -51.05 199.53
C PHE A 842 -25.01 -50.18 200.46
N LYS A 843 -25.43 -50.70 201.63
CA LYS A 843 -26.14 -49.98 202.70
C LYS A 843 -25.45 -50.18 204.06
N LEU A 844 -25.21 -49.09 204.80
CA LEU A 844 -24.47 -49.13 206.06
C LEU A 844 -25.39 -49.26 207.28
N LYS A 845 -25.05 -50.09 208.27
CA LYS A 845 -25.76 -50.26 209.56
C LYS A 845 -24.88 -50.01 210.78
#